data_AF-F2G717-F1
#
_entry.id   AF-F2G717-F1
#
_cell.length_a   1.000
_cell.length_b   1.000
_cell.length_c   1.000
_cell.angle_alpha   90.00
_cell.angle_beta   90.00
_cell.angle_gamma   90.00
#
_symmetry.space_group_name_H-M   'P 1'
#
loop_
_entity.id
_entity.type
_entity.pdbx_description
1 polymer ?
#
loop_
_entity_poly.entity_id
_entity_poly.type
_entity_poly.pdbx_seq_one_letter_code
_entity_poly.pdbx_strand_id
1 'polypeptide(L)'
;MSSIDEAIAKGKKRRKGMAIASLIGLAVILALYFSWLFLTKGYAFVVSPERAAKAPEFNVVSGTALFMADKLYVFGSAAEVTVSAPKYKAASVVVDETSSSTINVTLVPLPATLTVTTSPQLDEVTWKINQEKVAVSPSLSTELEEGSYTVNASHPHYQDAQIQFDADIAQDIQRNIALTAIEGVISINSTPSGASVSLDKKEVGVTPLKINTQGGQYRVSVTKAGLEPLEDTIEVTNQRPLPTRNYNLQPLQAEIAVSMKPQGGVLTVNGKPVKANTRLDANKAHTVKYEKTGFIAQSQRVTLAPGETKALSFELEKELGRVVITASTDALVSINGVKQGQTPLTLNLQALPHTVTFERDGYRKIQKTVTPSAKSSTKVHGDMLTEFEARRRDGTPLFATTLGIQLSLVTPKAFTMGSPANEKNRQRNEHQRDVSFSRQVWVSKHEITQAQFAAFKGKDGGTKLPVTNVSWDEAAAFTNWLSEKEGLTGFYIMQNGKVRGVDKASKGYRLPTEAEWEFVAKMHRRASSTAFVWGNQFRLRDKQGNFADASLRGKQTFILKDYDDGFADKAPVGSFKADRGGFYDLDGNVREWVHDIYSVTPQHQSGTYADYMGPGGQGKHVVKGASFKIGRLKNIRASVRSGESAPADDIGFRIARYEN
;
A
#
# COMPACT_ATOMS: atom_id res chain seq x y z
N MET A 1 23.82 11.12 -158.31
CA MET A 1 23.37 10.02 -157.42
C MET A 1 22.49 10.65 -156.34
N SER A 2 21.31 10.19 -155.96
CA SER A 2 20.47 9.07 -156.39
C SER A 2 19.05 9.38 -155.89
N SER A 3 18.00 8.92 -156.59
CA SER A 3 16.57 9.12 -156.30
C SER A 3 16.06 8.59 -154.94
N ILE A 4 16.98 8.24 -154.03
CA ILE A 4 16.73 7.78 -152.66
C ILE A 4 16.57 8.98 -151.69
N ASP A 5 17.28 10.09 -151.92
CA ASP A 5 17.24 11.24 -151.00
C ASP A 5 15.91 12.00 -151.04
N GLU A 6 15.23 12.04 -152.18
CA GLU A 6 13.89 12.63 -152.31
C GLU A 6 12.80 11.79 -151.62
N ALA A 7 12.95 10.46 -151.60
CA ALA A 7 12.02 9.57 -150.91
C ALA A 7 12.15 9.70 -149.37
N ILE A 8 13.37 9.90 -148.85
CA ILE A 8 13.62 10.10 -147.41
C ILE A 8 13.10 11.47 -146.93
N ALA A 9 13.25 12.52 -147.74
CA ALA A 9 12.75 13.85 -147.41
C ALA A 9 11.21 13.90 -147.28
N LYS A 10 10.49 13.18 -148.16
CA LYS A 10 9.02 13.11 -148.13
C LYS A 10 8.49 12.29 -146.94
N GLY A 11 9.25 11.29 -146.46
CA GLY A 11 8.95 10.53 -145.24
C GLY A 11 9.14 11.33 -143.94
N LYS A 12 10.16 12.20 -143.88
CA LYS A 12 10.45 13.04 -142.69
C LYS A 12 9.39 14.11 -142.42
N LYS A 13 8.79 14.69 -143.47
CA LYS A 13 7.75 15.75 -143.33
C LYS A 13 6.42 15.20 -142.78
N ARG A 14 6.07 13.95 -143.12
CA ARG A 14 4.84 13.29 -142.64
C ARG A 14 4.92 12.85 -141.16
N ARG A 15 6.10 12.41 -140.69
CA ARG A 15 6.34 12.09 -139.25
C ARG A 15 6.33 13.31 -138.34
N LYS A 16 6.86 14.46 -138.79
CA LYS A 16 6.83 15.72 -138.01
C LYS A 16 5.41 16.26 -137.79
N GLY A 17 4.54 16.18 -138.81
CA GLY A 17 3.14 16.63 -138.69
C GLY A 17 2.32 15.79 -137.70
N MET A 18 2.55 14.48 -137.66
CA MET A 18 1.85 13.58 -136.74
C MET A 18 2.27 13.78 -135.28
N ALA A 19 3.56 13.99 -135.01
CA ALA A 19 4.06 14.23 -133.66
C ALA A 19 3.54 15.54 -133.03
N ILE A 20 3.41 16.61 -133.83
CA ILE A 20 2.89 17.90 -133.36
C ILE A 20 1.39 17.80 -133.05
N ALA A 21 0.61 17.10 -133.88
CA ALA A 21 -0.81 16.89 -133.61
C ALA A 21 -1.05 16.03 -132.35
N SER A 22 -0.22 15.01 -132.11
CA SER A 22 -0.27 14.22 -130.87
C SER A 22 0.10 15.03 -129.63
N LEU A 23 1.08 15.95 -129.71
CA LEU A 23 1.45 16.84 -128.61
C LEU A 23 0.34 17.85 -128.27
N ILE A 24 -0.33 18.41 -129.27
CA ILE A 24 -1.46 19.33 -129.05
C ILE A 24 -2.65 18.57 -128.46
N GLY A 25 -2.96 17.37 -128.98
CA GLY A 25 -4.00 16.50 -128.41
C GLY A 25 -3.72 16.14 -126.96
N LEU A 26 -2.47 15.81 -126.63
CA LEU A 26 -2.04 15.53 -125.25
C LEU A 26 -2.17 16.77 -124.34
N ALA A 27 -1.79 17.96 -124.83
CA ALA A 27 -1.89 19.20 -124.07
C ALA A 27 -3.36 19.58 -123.75
N VAL A 28 -4.28 19.39 -124.69
CA VAL A 28 -5.72 19.64 -124.46
C VAL A 28 -6.33 18.62 -123.51
N ILE A 29 -5.96 17.34 -123.64
CA ILE A 29 -6.40 16.29 -122.70
C ILE A 29 -5.88 16.58 -121.30
N LEU A 30 -4.62 16.98 -121.15
CA LEU A 30 -4.06 17.37 -119.86
C LEU A 30 -4.75 18.63 -119.31
N ALA A 31 -5.05 19.63 -120.13
CA ALA A 31 -5.77 20.83 -119.70
C ALA A 31 -7.20 20.54 -119.22
N LEU A 32 -7.94 19.65 -119.90
CA LEU A 32 -9.27 19.19 -119.48
C LEU A 32 -9.20 18.25 -118.27
N TYR A 33 -8.19 17.39 -118.20
CA TYR A 33 -7.96 16.51 -117.05
C TYR A 33 -7.62 17.32 -115.78
N PHE A 34 -6.85 18.40 -115.93
CA PHE A 34 -6.48 19.28 -114.83
C PHE A 34 -7.46 20.43 -114.58
N SER A 35 -8.48 20.67 -115.43
CA SER A 35 -9.46 21.73 -115.17
C SER A 35 -10.32 21.47 -113.92
N TRP A 36 -10.47 20.21 -113.50
CA TRP A 36 -11.14 19.88 -112.23
C TRP A 36 -10.34 20.37 -111.01
N LEU A 37 -9.01 20.54 -111.11
CA LEU A 37 -8.22 21.12 -110.00
C LEU A 37 -8.63 22.56 -109.65
N PHE A 38 -9.28 23.29 -110.56
CA PHE A 38 -9.82 24.63 -110.27
C PHE A 38 -11.16 24.61 -109.53
N LEU A 39 -11.82 23.45 -109.41
CA LEU A 39 -13.08 23.27 -108.69
C LEU A 39 -12.90 22.59 -107.33
N THR A 40 -11.68 22.10 -107.00
CA THR A 40 -11.40 21.47 -105.69
C THR A 40 -11.26 22.53 -104.60
N LYS A 41 -11.99 22.35 -103.49
CA LYS A 41 -11.94 23.21 -102.31
C LYS A 41 -10.55 23.15 -101.68
N GLY A 42 -9.89 24.31 -101.55
CA GLY A 42 -8.61 24.46 -100.88
C GLY A 42 -8.77 24.86 -99.41
N TYR A 43 -7.93 24.29 -98.54
CA TYR A 43 -7.96 24.49 -97.09
C TYR A 43 -6.72 25.25 -96.63
N ALA A 44 -6.91 26.43 -96.04
CA ALA A 44 -5.84 27.26 -95.49
C ALA A 44 -5.59 26.91 -94.02
N PHE A 45 -4.33 26.78 -93.62
CA PHE A 45 -3.96 26.51 -92.22
C PHE A 45 -3.56 27.79 -91.51
N VAL A 46 -4.17 28.04 -90.35
CA VAL A 46 -3.80 29.13 -89.44
C VAL A 46 -3.21 28.52 -88.19
N VAL A 47 -1.89 28.65 -88.04
CA VAL A 47 -1.15 28.10 -86.90
C VAL A 47 -1.07 29.14 -85.78
N SER A 48 -1.36 28.75 -84.55
CA SER A 48 -1.16 29.57 -83.35
C SER A 48 -0.30 28.80 -82.34
N PRO A 49 0.49 29.48 -81.48
CA PRO A 49 0.69 30.93 -81.34
C PRO A 49 1.55 31.55 -82.45
N GLU A 50 1.63 32.90 -82.51
CA GLU A 50 2.36 33.63 -83.57
C GLU A 50 3.81 33.17 -83.76
N ARG A 51 4.52 32.84 -82.67
CA ARG A 51 5.89 32.30 -82.74
C ARG A 51 5.97 30.98 -83.52
N ALA A 52 4.97 30.11 -83.40
CA ALA A 52 4.87 28.86 -84.17
C ALA A 52 4.46 29.12 -85.64
N ALA A 53 3.66 30.17 -85.88
CA ALA A 53 3.19 30.57 -87.20
C ALA A 53 4.30 31.10 -88.14
N LYS A 54 5.49 31.45 -87.60
CA LYS A 54 6.61 31.98 -88.39
C LYS A 54 7.26 30.94 -89.31
N ALA A 55 7.25 29.67 -88.92
CA ALA A 55 7.87 28.58 -89.67
C ALA A 55 7.12 27.25 -89.45
N PRO A 56 5.84 27.15 -89.86
CA PRO A 56 5.09 25.91 -89.76
C PRO A 56 5.53 24.92 -90.85
N GLU A 57 5.66 23.66 -90.48
CA GLU A 57 5.87 22.54 -91.38
C GLU A 57 4.59 21.72 -91.45
N PHE A 58 4.24 21.28 -92.66
CA PHE A 58 3.05 20.48 -92.90
C PHE A 58 3.44 19.19 -93.60
N ASN A 59 3.05 18.06 -93.02
CA ASN A 59 3.33 16.74 -93.57
C ASN A 59 2.02 15.96 -93.72
N VAL A 60 1.71 15.52 -94.94
CA VAL A 60 0.56 14.63 -95.18
C VAL A 60 0.94 13.23 -94.70
N VAL A 61 0.27 12.77 -93.65
CA VAL A 61 0.52 11.46 -93.01
C VAL A 61 -0.24 10.36 -93.73
N SER A 62 -1.49 10.64 -94.13
CA SER A 62 -2.35 9.69 -94.81
C SER A 62 -3.36 10.38 -95.74
N GLY A 63 -3.85 9.65 -96.74
CA GLY A 63 -4.72 10.18 -97.79
C GLY A 63 -3.96 10.72 -99.01
N THR A 64 -4.71 11.17 -100.02
CA THR A 64 -4.14 11.76 -101.24
C THR A 64 -4.40 13.26 -101.22
N ALA A 65 -3.40 14.04 -100.83
CA ALA A 65 -3.49 15.48 -100.76
C ALA A 65 -2.17 16.16 -101.16
N LEU A 66 -2.26 17.40 -101.63
CA LEU A 66 -1.11 18.19 -102.06
C LEU A 66 -1.21 19.62 -101.53
N PHE A 67 -0.11 20.14 -101.00
CA PHE A 67 0.02 21.57 -100.72
C PHE A 67 0.42 22.31 -101.99
N MET A 68 -0.36 23.34 -102.34
CA MET A 68 -0.02 24.29 -103.38
C MET A 68 -0.11 25.70 -102.80
N ALA A 69 1.03 26.40 -102.74
CA ALA A 69 1.19 27.65 -101.99
C ALA A 69 0.79 27.49 -100.50
N ASP A 70 -0.22 28.23 -100.04
CA ASP A 70 -0.69 28.30 -98.65
C ASP A 70 -1.92 27.42 -98.37
N LYS A 71 -2.33 26.59 -99.35
CA LYS A 71 -3.55 25.77 -99.25
C LYS A 71 -3.29 24.29 -99.52
N LEU A 72 -3.93 23.46 -98.71
CA LEU A 72 -4.03 22.02 -98.92
C LEU A 72 -5.20 21.71 -99.85
N TYR A 73 -4.96 20.83 -100.83
CA TYR A 73 -5.99 20.27 -101.71
C TYR A 73 -6.06 18.77 -101.47
N VAL A 74 -7.25 18.28 -101.14
CA VAL A 74 -7.51 16.86 -100.86
C VAL A 74 -8.22 16.23 -102.07
N PHE A 75 -7.70 15.12 -102.57
CA PHE A 75 -8.16 14.43 -103.79
C PHE A 75 -8.89 13.11 -103.49
N GLY A 76 -9.15 12.81 -102.21
CA GLY A 76 -9.90 11.64 -101.74
C GLY A 76 -10.90 12.03 -100.65
N SER A 77 -11.44 11.05 -99.92
CA SER A 77 -12.48 11.29 -98.90
C SER A 77 -11.98 12.09 -97.68
N ALA A 78 -10.70 11.95 -97.33
CA ALA A 78 -10.04 12.71 -96.27
C ALA A 78 -8.51 12.62 -96.42
N ALA A 79 -7.79 13.54 -95.80
CA ALA A 79 -6.35 13.47 -95.59
C ALA A 79 -5.98 13.89 -94.17
N GLU A 80 -5.03 13.19 -93.55
CA GLU A 80 -4.47 13.57 -92.26
C GLU A 80 -3.17 14.34 -92.48
N VAL A 81 -3.07 15.53 -91.88
CA VAL A 81 -1.91 16.40 -91.96
C VAL A 81 -1.38 16.65 -90.57
N THR A 82 -0.10 16.35 -90.35
CA THR A 82 0.62 16.78 -89.17
C THR A 82 1.19 18.17 -89.40
N VAL A 83 0.93 19.07 -88.46
CA VAL A 83 1.47 20.43 -88.39
C VAL A 83 2.51 20.47 -87.27
N SER A 84 3.72 20.88 -87.59
CA SER A 84 4.83 21.03 -86.63
C SER A 84 5.46 22.40 -86.72
N ALA A 85 6.08 22.85 -85.64
CA ALA A 85 6.93 24.04 -85.62
C ALA A 85 8.10 23.81 -84.65
N PRO A 86 9.29 24.40 -84.90
CA PRO A 86 10.42 24.29 -83.99
C PRO A 86 10.04 24.73 -82.57
N LYS A 87 10.41 23.94 -81.56
CA LYS A 87 10.07 24.16 -80.13
C LYS A 87 8.61 23.91 -79.73
N TYR A 88 7.78 23.37 -80.62
CA TYR A 88 6.39 23.01 -80.33
C TYR A 88 6.12 21.53 -80.59
N LYS A 89 5.15 20.96 -79.87
CA LYS A 89 4.63 19.61 -80.13
C LYS A 89 3.84 19.62 -81.43
N ALA A 90 4.10 18.64 -82.30
CA ALA A 90 3.36 18.48 -83.54
C ALA A 90 1.89 18.10 -83.25
N ALA A 91 0.96 18.61 -84.06
CA ALA A 91 -0.47 18.32 -83.96
C ALA A 91 -0.98 17.74 -85.29
N SER A 92 -1.78 16.67 -85.23
CA SER A 92 -2.41 16.09 -86.41
C SER A 92 -3.83 16.60 -86.57
N VAL A 93 -4.22 16.90 -87.81
CA VAL A 93 -5.56 17.33 -88.18
C VAL A 93 -6.03 16.55 -89.39
N VAL A 94 -7.24 16.01 -89.31
CA VAL A 94 -7.91 15.36 -90.44
C VAL A 94 -8.73 16.41 -91.20
N VAL A 95 -8.54 16.47 -92.52
CA VAL A 95 -9.22 17.40 -93.42
C VAL A 95 -10.05 16.60 -94.43
N ASP A 96 -11.34 16.91 -94.49
CA ASP A 96 -12.33 16.29 -95.36
C ASP A 96 -13.27 17.34 -96.01
N GLU A 97 -14.24 16.90 -96.80
CA GLU A 97 -15.19 17.80 -97.49
C GLU A 97 -15.98 18.70 -96.52
N THR A 98 -16.26 18.21 -95.30
CA THR A 98 -17.02 18.92 -94.26
C THR A 98 -16.20 19.96 -93.51
N SER A 99 -14.88 19.87 -93.59
CA SER A 99 -13.95 20.76 -92.90
C SER A 99 -14.09 22.21 -93.38
N SER A 100 -13.88 23.19 -92.49
CA SER A 100 -13.89 24.61 -92.84
C SER A 100 -12.80 24.93 -93.87
N SER A 101 -13.01 25.94 -94.72
CA SER A 101 -11.96 26.44 -95.63
C SER A 101 -10.71 26.96 -94.91
N THR A 102 -10.84 27.24 -93.61
CA THR A 102 -9.74 27.63 -92.73
C THR A 102 -9.65 26.65 -91.56
N ILE A 103 -8.49 26.02 -91.40
CA ILE A 103 -8.16 25.05 -90.36
C ILE A 103 -7.27 25.75 -89.33
N ASN A 104 -7.79 25.93 -88.12
CA ASN A 104 -7.01 26.51 -87.02
C ASN A 104 -6.28 25.40 -86.28
N VAL A 105 -4.97 25.53 -86.14
CA VAL A 105 -4.13 24.56 -85.44
C VAL A 105 -3.34 25.26 -84.35
N THR A 106 -3.64 24.94 -83.10
CA THR A 106 -2.90 25.47 -81.94
C THR A 106 -1.85 24.47 -81.51
N LEU A 107 -0.58 24.84 -81.69
CA LEU A 107 0.56 24.03 -81.25
C LEU A 107 0.92 24.36 -79.80
N VAL A 108 1.21 23.31 -79.03
CA VAL A 108 1.61 23.42 -77.61
C VAL A 108 3.12 23.57 -77.53
N PRO A 109 3.68 24.56 -76.81
CA PRO A 109 5.13 24.69 -76.65
C PRO A 109 5.73 23.49 -75.94
N LEU A 110 6.97 23.16 -76.28
CA LEU A 110 7.76 22.20 -75.50
C LEU A 110 8.26 22.91 -74.22
N PRO A 111 8.23 22.23 -73.06
CA PRO A 111 8.70 22.82 -71.81
C PRO A 111 10.21 23.06 -71.84
N ALA A 112 10.68 23.99 -71.02
CA ALA A 112 12.10 24.12 -70.70
C ALA A 112 12.53 22.97 -69.76
N THR A 113 13.77 22.53 -69.88
CA THR A 113 14.38 21.59 -68.93
C THR A 113 15.29 22.36 -67.98
N LEU A 114 15.04 22.27 -66.67
CA LEU A 114 15.90 22.84 -65.64
C LEU A 114 16.78 21.75 -65.05
N THR A 115 18.08 22.02 -64.93
CA THR A 115 19.00 21.26 -64.07
C THR A 115 19.73 22.21 -63.12
N VAL A 116 19.55 22.02 -61.81
CA VAL A 116 20.23 22.82 -60.76
C VAL A 116 21.08 21.94 -59.86
N THR A 117 22.30 22.41 -59.59
CA THR A 117 23.26 21.79 -58.67
C THR A 117 23.71 22.80 -57.61
N THR A 118 24.39 22.33 -56.56
CA THR A 118 25.00 23.20 -55.55
C THR A 118 26.53 23.16 -55.64
N SER A 119 27.19 24.20 -55.13
CA SER A 119 28.63 24.21 -54.87
C SER A 119 28.85 24.59 -53.40
N PRO A 120 29.36 23.70 -52.53
CA PRO A 120 29.76 22.31 -52.83
C PRO A 120 28.57 21.41 -53.20
N GLN A 121 28.87 20.29 -53.85
CA GLN A 121 27.89 19.23 -54.13
C GLN A 121 27.52 18.55 -52.81
N LEU A 122 26.22 18.45 -52.51
CA LEU A 122 25.68 17.87 -51.28
C LEU A 122 24.68 16.78 -51.63
N ASP A 123 24.52 15.77 -50.79
CA ASP A 123 23.66 14.62 -51.09
C ASP A 123 22.16 14.92 -50.85
N GLU A 124 21.83 15.73 -49.85
CA GLU A 124 20.45 15.99 -49.41
C GLU A 124 20.10 17.49 -49.41
N VAL A 125 19.99 18.09 -50.60
CA VAL A 125 19.55 19.49 -50.73
C VAL A 125 18.03 19.54 -50.86
N THR A 126 17.38 20.35 -50.01
CA THR A 126 15.95 20.65 -50.16
C THR A 126 15.78 21.75 -51.20
N TRP A 127 15.13 21.41 -52.30
CA TRP A 127 14.85 22.31 -53.42
C TRP A 127 13.44 22.86 -53.33
N LYS A 128 13.32 24.19 -53.46
CA LYS A 128 12.03 24.86 -53.61
C LYS A 128 11.98 25.68 -54.88
N ILE A 129 10.88 25.61 -55.62
CA ILE A 129 10.58 26.50 -56.76
C ILE A 129 9.43 27.39 -56.34
N ASN A 130 9.59 28.70 -56.45
CA ASN A 130 8.56 29.69 -56.06
C ASN A 130 8.01 29.43 -54.64
N GLN A 131 8.91 29.10 -53.70
CA GLN A 131 8.65 28.76 -52.30
C GLN A 131 8.01 27.38 -52.03
N GLU A 132 7.54 26.66 -53.06
CA GLU A 132 7.01 25.31 -52.92
C GLU A 132 8.12 24.27 -52.95
N LYS A 133 8.11 23.30 -52.02
CA LYS A 133 9.11 22.23 -51.96
C LYS A 133 8.85 21.22 -53.07
N VAL A 134 9.84 21.06 -53.96
CA VAL A 134 9.70 20.21 -55.15
C VAL A 134 10.49 18.89 -55.00
N ALA A 135 11.67 18.93 -54.38
CA ALA A 135 12.50 17.74 -54.23
C ALA A 135 13.44 17.82 -53.00
N VAL A 136 13.97 16.67 -52.60
CA VAL A 136 15.17 16.55 -51.76
C VAL A 136 16.12 15.61 -52.47
N SER A 137 17.23 16.14 -52.98
CA SER A 137 18.15 15.39 -53.85
C SER A 137 19.47 16.14 -54.05
N PRO A 138 20.54 15.50 -54.54
CA PRO A 138 21.82 16.17 -54.82
C PRO A 138 21.75 17.23 -55.94
N SER A 139 20.76 17.08 -56.82
CA SER A 139 20.47 18.00 -57.92
C SER A 139 18.97 18.01 -58.19
N LEU A 140 18.46 19.12 -58.72
CA LEU A 140 17.09 19.25 -59.18
C LEU A 140 17.05 19.15 -60.70
N SER A 141 16.28 18.20 -61.23
CA SER A 141 15.96 18.14 -62.67
C SER A 141 14.44 18.12 -62.85
N THR A 142 13.90 19.09 -63.59
CA THR A 142 12.45 19.22 -63.81
C THR A 142 12.14 19.97 -65.09
N GLU A 143 10.96 19.74 -65.66
CA GLU A 143 10.42 20.54 -66.76
C GLU A 143 9.70 21.78 -66.20
N LEU A 144 9.78 22.90 -66.94
CA LEU A 144 9.17 24.18 -66.60
C LEU A 144 8.43 24.78 -67.81
N GLU A 145 7.28 25.40 -67.56
CA GLU A 145 6.59 26.23 -68.54
C GLU A 145 7.31 27.59 -68.70
N GLU A 146 7.02 28.32 -69.79
CA GLU A 146 7.54 29.68 -70.01
C GLU A 146 7.15 30.60 -68.83
N GLY A 147 8.12 31.28 -68.21
CA GLY A 147 7.86 32.13 -67.04
C GLY A 147 9.10 32.46 -66.21
N SER A 148 8.91 33.24 -65.14
CA SER A 148 9.98 33.59 -64.18
C SER A 148 9.93 32.69 -62.96
N TYR A 149 11.08 32.16 -62.55
CA TYR A 149 11.20 31.20 -61.46
C TYR A 149 12.26 31.62 -60.46
N THR A 150 11.97 31.41 -59.17
CA THR A 150 12.95 31.49 -58.09
C THR A 150 13.21 30.09 -57.54
N VAL A 151 14.46 29.65 -57.53
CA VAL A 151 14.88 28.35 -57.00
C VAL A 151 15.71 28.57 -55.74
N ASN A 152 15.28 27.97 -54.63
CA ASN A 152 15.99 27.99 -53.34
C ASN A 152 16.57 26.61 -53.03
N ALA A 153 17.85 26.59 -52.67
CA ALA A 153 18.54 25.43 -52.10
C ALA A 153 18.72 25.63 -50.59
N SER A 154 18.28 24.65 -49.80
CA SER A 154 18.43 24.64 -48.34
C SER A 154 19.07 23.34 -47.89
N HIS A 155 20.01 23.43 -46.96
CA HIS A 155 20.69 22.28 -46.34
C HIS A 155 20.94 22.57 -44.86
N PRO A 156 20.78 21.60 -43.93
CA PRO A 156 20.92 21.86 -42.49
C PRO A 156 22.24 22.51 -42.05
N HIS A 157 23.33 22.21 -42.77
CA HIS A 157 24.70 22.66 -42.45
C HIS A 157 25.19 23.89 -43.24
N TYR A 158 24.37 24.44 -44.14
CA TYR A 158 24.72 25.60 -44.97
C TYR A 158 23.64 26.70 -44.86
N GLN A 159 24.03 27.92 -45.19
CA GLN A 159 23.10 29.04 -45.32
C GLN A 159 22.22 28.83 -46.56
N ASP A 160 20.92 29.09 -46.44
CA ASP A 160 19.99 29.02 -47.57
C ASP A 160 20.40 30.03 -48.65
N ALA A 161 20.35 29.60 -49.92
CA ALA A 161 20.65 30.45 -51.06
C ALA A 161 19.64 30.23 -52.18
N GLN A 162 19.43 31.28 -52.98
CA GLN A 162 18.46 31.27 -54.07
C GLN A 162 18.97 31.96 -55.32
N ILE A 163 18.40 31.58 -56.46
CA ILE A 163 18.63 32.20 -57.77
C ILE A 163 17.29 32.47 -58.44
N GLN A 164 17.27 33.48 -59.32
CA GLN A 164 16.12 33.80 -60.14
C GLN A 164 16.51 33.77 -61.62
N PHE A 165 15.63 33.24 -62.47
CA PHE A 165 15.82 33.23 -63.92
C PHE A 165 14.47 33.12 -64.64
N ASP A 166 14.47 33.47 -65.92
CA ASP A 166 13.32 33.25 -66.80
C ASP A 166 13.58 32.01 -67.66
N ALA A 167 12.53 31.21 -67.86
CA ALA A 167 12.52 30.05 -68.74
C ALA A 167 11.74 30.37 -70.02
N ASP A 168 12.37 30.11 -71.17
CA ASP A 168 11.72 30.18 -72.50
C ASP A 168 11.44 28.76 -73.02
N ILE A 169 10.55 28.65 -74.01
CA ILE A 169 10.10 27.36 -74.55
C ILE A 169 11.28 26.54 -75.13
N ALA A 170 11.26 25.23 -74.90
CA ALA A 170 12.29 24.25 -75.31
C ALA A 170 13.73 24.64 -74.93
N GLN A 171 13.92 25.43 -73.88
CA GLN A 171 15.24 25.86 -73.42
C GLN A 171 15.83 24.83 -72.44
N ASP A 172 17.11 24.50 -72.60
CA ASP A 172 17.86 23.78 -71.57
C ASP A 172 18.57 24.79 -70.64
N ILE A 173 18.22 24.75 -69.35
CA ILE A 173 18.64 25.71 -68.33
C ILE A 173 19.48 24.99 -67.30
N GLN A 174 20.77 25.31 -67.26
CA GLN A 174 21.70 24.82 -66.24
C GLN A 174 22.04 25.93 -65.26
N ARG A 175 21.95 25.63 -63.96
CA ARG A 175 22.26 26.58 -62.88
C ARG A 175 23.05 25.90 -61.76
N ASN A 176 23.86 26.69 -61.08
CA ASN A 176 24.60 26.26 -59.91
C ASN A 176 24.42 27.29 -58.78
N ILE A 177 24.08 26.83 -57.57
CA ILE A 177 23.90 27.68 -56.39
C ILE A 177 25.07 27.45 -55.44
N ALA A 178 25.86 28.49 -55.18
CA ALA A 178 26.92 28.44 -54.18
C ALA A 178 26.34 28.52 -52.76
N LEU A 179 26.67 27.55 -51.91
CA LEU A 179 26.23 27.46 -50.52
C LEU A 179 27.39 27.75 -49.57
N THR A 180 27.16 28.65 -48.61
CA THR A 180 28.13 29.01 -47.57
C THR A 180 27.89 28.19 -46.31
N ALA A 181 28.92 27.52 -45.78
CA ALA A 181 28.79 26.75 -44.54
C ALA A 181 28.45 27.67 -43.36
N ILE A 182 27.65 27.18 -42.43
CA ILE A 182 27.27 27.96 -41.24
C ILE A 182 28.44 28.05 -40.29
N GLU A 183 28.73 29.24 -39.78
CA GLU A 183 29.68 29.40 -38.67
C GLU A 183 29.00 29.01 -37.36
N GLY A 184 29.59 28.07 -36.64
CA GLY A 184 29.09 27.59 -35.36
C GLY A 184 30.16 27.52 -34.28
N VAL A 185 29.72 27.48 -33.03
CA VAL A 185 30.61 27.34 -31.87
C VAL A 185 30.07 26.26 -30.95
N ILE A 186 30.82 25.18 -30.79
CA ILE A 186 30.48 24.10 -29.86
C ILE A 186 31.04 24.46 -28.48
N SER A 187 30.20 24.44 -27.45
CA SER A 187 30.59 24.67 -26.05
C SER A 187 30.49 23.37 -25.25
N ILE A 188 31.59 22.93 -24.64
CA ILE A 188 31.68 21.65 -23.93
C ILE A 188 32.18 21.86 -22.50
N ASN A 189 31.37 21.44 -21.54
CA ASN A 189 31.68 21.43 -20.11
C ASN A 189 31.74 19.99 -19.59
N SER A 190 32.50 19.78 -18.52
CA SER A 190 32.45 18.51 -17.78
C SER A 190 32.50 18.72 -16.27
N THR A 191 31.96 17.74 -15.53
CA THR A 191 32.11 17.58 -14.09
C THR A 191 32.79 16.23 -13.84
N PRO A 192 34.00 16.19 -13.22
CA PRO A 192 34.86 17.31 -12.85
C PRO A 192 35.56 17.97 -14.06
N SER A 193 35.70 19.30 -14.05
CA SER A 193 36.31 20.11 -15.14
C SER A 193 37.77 19.76 -15.44
N GLY A 194 38.29 20.13 -16.62
CA GLY A 194 39.64 19.79 -17.06
C GLY A 194 39.76 18.42 -17.71
N ALA A 195 38.66 17.81 -18.15
CA ALA A 195 38.68 16.62 -19.00
C ALA A 195 39.15 16.96 -20.42
N SER A 196 40.03 16.13 -21.00
CA SER A 196 40.48 16.20 -22.39
C SER A 196 39.32 15.91 -23.34
N VAL A 197 39.21 16.72 -24.38
CA VAL A 197 38.18 16.66 -25.40
C VAL A 197 38.85 16.40 -26.75
N SER A 198 38.34 15.43 -27.48
CA SER A 198 38.63 15.22 -28.89
C SER A 198 37.38 15.39 -29.74
N LEU A 199 37.55 15.96 -30.93
CA LEU A 199 36.53 16.15 -31.96
C LEU A 199 36.99 15.39 -33.20
N ASP A 200 36.20 14.42 -33.68
CA ASP A 200 36.54 13.51 -34.78
C ASP A 200 37.93 12.88 -34.64
N LYS A 201 38.23 12.42 -33.41
CA LYS A 201 39.52 11.82 -32.99
C LYS A 201 40.70 12.79 -32.91
N LYS A 202 40.53 14.07 -33.23
CA LYS A 202 41.56 15.10 -33.05
C LYS A 202 41.40 15.76 -31.68
N GLU A 203 42.47 15.79 -30.87
CA GLU A 203 42.45 16.48 -29.59
C GLU A 203 42.34 18.00 -29.80
N VAL A 204 41.39 18.63 -29.09
CA VAL A 204 41.02 20.04 -29.27
C VAL A 204 41.19 20.87 -28.01
N GLY A 205 41.38 20.25 -26.84
CA GLY A 205 41.67 20.94 -25.58
C GLY A 205 41.04 20.26 -24.38
N VAL A 206 40.82 21.01 -23.31
CA VAL A 206 40.21 20.53 -22.06
C VAL A 206 38.99 21.36 -21.68
N THR A 207 37.98 20.73 -21.08
CA THR A 207 36.75 21.41 -20.61
C THR A 207 37.01 22.39 -19.43
N PRO A 208 36.25 23.50 -19.29
CA PRO A 208 35.33 24.09 -20.26
C PRO A 208 36.02 24.54 -21.54
N LEU A 209 35.46 24.19 -22.70
CA LEU A 209 36.04 24.48 -24.02
C LEU A 209 34.99 25.05 -24.96
N LYS A 210 35.36 26.07 -25.73
CA LYS A 210 34.58 26.57 -26.87
C LYS A 210 35.41 26.37 -28.15
N ILE A 211 34.78 25.79 -29.17
CA ILE A 211 35.46 25.41 -30.42
C ILE A 211 34.69 26.05 -31.57
N ASN A 212 35.36 26.86 -32.38
CA ASN A 212 34.80 27.36 -33.62
C ASN A 212 34.78 26.23 -34.65
N THR A 213 33.64 26.04 -35.29
CA THR A 213 33.34 24.94 -36.21
C THR A 213 32.47 25.43 -37.36
N GLN A 214 32.38 24.64 -38.42
CA GLN A 214 31.43 24.88 -39.50
C GLN A 214 30.18 24.00 -39.31
N GLY A 215 29.11 24.25 -40.06
CA GLY A 215 27.95 23.36 -40.08
C GLY A 215 28.36 21.92 -40.41
N GLY A 216 27.86 20.96 -39.65
CA GLY A 216 28.24 19.56 -39.78
C GLY A 216 27.98 18.75 -38.51
N GLN A 217 28.30 17.46 -38.58
CA GLN A 217 28.24 16.53 -37.44
C GLN A 217 29.64 16.19 -36.95
N TYR A 218 29.83 16.20 -35.64
CA TYR A 218 31.11 16.00 -35.00
C TYR A 218 31.02 14.96 -33.89
N ARG A 219 31.90 13.95 -33.93
CA ARG A 219 32.01 12.96 -32.86
C ARG A 219 32.92 13.50 -31.75
N VAL A 220 32.36 13.69 -30.57
CA VAL A 220 33.08 14.14 -29.39
C VAL A 220 33.46 12.94 -28.54
N SER A 221 34.70 12.89 -28.06
CA SER A 221 35.12 12.02 -26.96
C SER A 221 35.71 12.84 -25.83
N VAL A 222 35.19 12.67 -24.62
CA VAL A 222 35.61 13.36 -23.41
C VAL A 222 36.21 12.35 -22.44
N THR A 223 37.46 12.56 -22.08
CA THR A 223 38.24 11.63 -21.25
C THR A 223 38.92 12.36 -20.12
N LYS A 224 39.07 11.70 -18.98
CA LYS A 224 39.85 12.21 -17.86
C LYS A 224 40.43 11.05 -17.06
N ALA A 225 41.70 11.16 -16.68
CA ALA A 225 42.39 10.09 -15.96
C ALA A 225 41.60 9.63 -14.72
N GLY A 226 41.42 8.31 -14.58
CA GLY A 226 40.68 7.70 -13.48
C GLY A 226 39.15 7.70 -13.62
N LEU A 227 38.60 8.27 -14.71
CA LEU A 227 37.17 8.31 -15.01
C LEU A 227 36.84 7.55 -16.29
N GLU A 228 35.59 7.12 -16.45
CA GLU A 228 35.09 6.47 -17.65
C GLU A 228 35.05 7.47 -18.83
N PRO A 229 35.55 7.09 -20.02
CA PRO A 229 35.46 7.92 -21.22
C PRO A 229 34.02 8.01 -21.71
N LEU A 230 33.64 9.17 -22.24
CA LEU A 230 32.29 9.40 -22.79
C LEU A 230 32.38 9.81 -24.25
N GLU A 231 31.59 9.16 -25.11
CA GLU A 231 31.42 9.53 -26.52
C GLU A 231 30.03 10.14 -26.77
N ASP A 232 29.96 11.20 -27.58
CA ASP A 232 28.73 11.86 -28.03
C ASP A 232 28.87 12.29 -29.50
N THR A 233 27.76 12.60 -30.16
CA THR A 233 27.75 13.25 -31.47
C THR A 233 27.02 14.59 -31.38
N ILE A 234 27.69 15.66 -31.78
CA ILE A 234 27.16 17.02 -31.76
C ILE A 234 26.97 17.49 -33.19
N GLU A 235 25.77 17.98 -33.50
CA GLU A 235 25.44 18.56 -34.79
C GLU A 235 25.33 20.09 -34.69
N VAL A 236 25.93 20.78 -35.66
CA VAL A 236 25.88 22.23 -35.87
C VAL A 236 25.02 22.49 -37.11
N THR A 237 23.86 23.10 -36.93
CA THR A 237 22.89 23.38 -38.01
C THR A 237 22.48 24.85 -38.06
N ASN A 238 21.74 25.25 -39.09
CA ASN A 238 21.18 26.61 -39.23
C ASN A 238 20.23 26.99 -38.10
N GLN A 239 19.51 26.01 -37.56
CA GLN A 239 18.63 26.19 -36.41
C GLN A 239 19.38 26.16 -35.08
N ARG A 240 20.56 25.53 -35.04
CA ARG A 240 21.36 25.36 -33.81
C ARG A 240 22.86 25.56 -34.07
N PRO A 241 23.31 26.81 -34.33
CA PRO A 241 24.72 27.09 -34.60
C PRO A 241 25.61 27.06 -33.35
N LEU A 242 25.03 27.14 -32.14
CA LEU A 242 25.77 27.25 -30.88
C LEU A 242 25.43 26.13 -29.87
N PRO A 243 25.63 24.84 -30.20
CA PRO A 243 25.28 23.75 -29.29
C PRO A 243 26.17 23.74 -28.03
N THR A 244 25.55 23.56 -26.87
CA THR A 244 26.25 23.38 -25.58
C THR A 244 26.03 21.97 -25.04
N ARG A 245 27.08 21.35 -24.46
CA ARG A 245 27.06 20.04 -23.82
C ARG A 245 27.69 20.11 -22.42
N ASN A 246 27.10 19.39 -21.47
CA ASN A 246 27.58 19.29 -20.09
C ASN A 246 27.68 17.80 -19.72
N TYR A 247 28.90 17.29 -19.62
CA TYR A 247 29.16 15.87 -19.32
C TYR A 247 29.44 15.65 -17.83
N ASN A 248 28.97 14.54 -17.27
CA ASN A 248 29.26 14.14 -15.89
C ASN A 248 30.03 12.82 -15.89
N LEU A 249 31.34 12.90 -15.73
CA LEU A 249 32.24 11.75 -15.85
C LEU A 249 32.23 10.93 -14.56
N GLN A 250 31.98 9.62 -14.69
CA GLN A 250 31.95 8.70 -13.54
C GLN A 250 33.33 8.08 -13.29
N PRO A 251 33.68 7.72 -12.04
CA PRO A 251 34.91 6.97 -11.76
C PRO A 251 34.94 5.62 -12.49
N LEU A 252 36.13 5.20 -12.92
CA LEU A 252 36.34 3.83 -13.41
C LEU A 252 35.86 2.83 -12.35
N GLN A 253 35.22 1.74 -12.80
CA GLN A 253 34.65 0.74 -11.90
C GLN A 253 35.56 -0.49 -11.78
N ALA A 254 35.55 -1.11 -10.60
CA ALA A 254 36.09 -2.43 -10.29
C ALA A 254 35.00 -3.26 -9.58
N GLU A 255 35.20 -4.56 -9.38
CA GLU A 255 34.21 -5.44 -8.74
C GLU A 255 34.82 -6.20 -7.56
N ILE A 256 34.02 -6.38 -6.51
CA ILE A 256 34.32 -7.34 -5.44
C ILE A 256 33.33 -8.50 -5.51
N ALA A 257 33.82 -9.70 -5.23
CA ALA A 257 33.01 -10.90 -5.01
C ALA A 257 33.26 -11.42 -3.58
N VAL A 258 32.27 -11.30 -2.70
CA VAL A 258 32.44 -11.55 -1.27
C VAL A 258 31.77 -12.84 -0.83
N SER A 259 32.55 -13.76 -0.27
CA SER A 259 32.08 -14.94 0.44
C SER A 259 31.92 -14.65 1.93
N MET A 260 30.79 -15.06 2.51
CA MET A 260 30.41 -14.73 3.90
C MET A 260 29.96 -15.97 4.67
N LYS A 261 30.66 -16.27 5.76
CA LYS A 261 30.26 -17.29 6.73
C LYS A 261 30.23 -16.72 8.15
N PRO A 262 29.15 -16.94 8.92
CA PRO A 262 27.86 -17.49 8.50
C PRO A 262 27.09 -16.50 7.60
N GLN A 263 26.10 -16.98 6.83
CA GLN A 263 25.23 -16.14 6.00
C GLN A 263 24.24 -15.29 6.83
N GLY A 264 23.63 -14.27 6.21
CA GLY A 264 22.54 -13.47 6.83
C GLY A 264 23.00 -12.31 7.73
N GLY A 265 24.27 -11.91 7.65
CA GLY A 265 24.77 -10.65 8.21
C GLY A 265 24.64 -9.47 7.23
N VAL A 266 25.20 -8.33 7.61
CA VAL A 266 25.23 -7.10 6.80
C VAL A 266 26.64 -6.91 6.25
N LEU A 267 26.75 -6.90 4.92
CA LEU A 267 27.97 -6.50 4.21
C LEU A 267 27.89 -5.01 3.88
N THR A 268 28.91 -4.26 4.26
CA THR A 268 29.00 -2.83 3.96
C THR A 268 30.30 -2.49 3.26
N VAL A 269 30.25 -1.50 2.37
CA VAL A 269 31.42 -0.85 1.81
C VAL A 269 31.39 0.62 2.18
N ASN A 270 32.44 1.09 2.85
CA ASN A 270 32.52 2.46 3.39
C ASN A 270 31.29 2.82 4.25
N GLY A 271 30.76 1.86 5.00
CA GLY A 271 29.58 2.02 5.87
C GLY A 271 28.22 1.93 5.16
N LYS A 272 28.17 1.74 3.84
CA LYS A 272 26.91 1.57 3.08
C LYS A 272 26.64 0.09 2.79
N PRO A 273 25.41 -0.43 3.04
CA PRO A 273 25.07 -1.82 2.72
C PRO A 273 25.18 -2.13 1.23
N VAL A 274 25.75 -3.29 0.90
CA VAL A 274 25.94 -3.75 -0.48
C VAL A 274 25.64 -5.24 -0.64
N LYS A 275 25.49 -5.71 -1.89
CA LYS A 275 25.39 -7.13 -2.20
C LYS A 275 26.77 -7.78 -2.22
N ALA A 276 26.81 -9.12 -2.20
CA ALA A 276 28.04 -9.90 -2.25
C ALA A 276 28.91 -9.60 -3.50
N ASN A 277 28.25 -9.33 -4.63
CA ASN A 277 28.88 -8.84 -5.85
C ASN A 277 28.49 -7.38 -6.03
N THR A 278 29.45 -6.48 -5.96
CA THR A 278 29.20 -5.03 -6.05
C THR A 278 30.35 -4.34 -6.75
N ARG A 279 30.00 -3.34 -7.57
CA ARG A 279 30.97 -2.46 -8.21
C ARG A 279 31.45 -1.36 -7.27
N LEU A 280 32.73 -1.06 -7.33
CA LEU A 280 33.43 -0.07 -6.52
C LEU A 280 34.19 0.90 -7.43
N ASP A 281 34.44 2.11 -6.93
CA ASP A 281 35.34 3.05 -7.58
C ASP A 281 36.77 2.47 -7.62
N ALA A 282 37.30 2.24 -8.81
CA ALA A 282 38.67 1.84 -8.99
C ALA A 282 39.64 2.92 -8.52
N ASN A 283 40.85 2.50 -8.15
CA ASN A 283 41.94 3.32 -7.63
C ASN A 283 41.63 4.10 -6.34
N LYS A 284 40.51 3.80 -5.68
CA LYS A 284 40.18 4.34 -4.35
C LYS A 284 40.22 3.24 -3.30
N ALA A 285 40.60 3.62 -2.08
CA ALA A 285 40.56 2.72 -0.94
C ALA A 285 39.11 2.57 -0.45
N HIS A 286 38.67 1.33 -0.33
CA HIS A 286 37.37 0.93 0.20
C HIS A 286 37.55 0.06 1.44
N THR A 287 36.76 0.33 2.48
CA THR A 287 36.65 -0.54 3.65
C THR A 287 35.45 -1.44 3.47
N VAL A 288 35.68 -2.73 3.27
CA VAL A 288 34.66 -3.77 3.21
C VAL A 288 34.52 -4.38 4.60
N LYS A 289 33.34 -4.30 5.20
CA LYS A 289 33.07 -4.82 6.55
C LYS A 289 31.90 -5.78 6.49
N TYR A 290 32.05 -6.94 7.12
CA TYR A 290 30.97 -7.88 7.34
C TYR A 290 30.68 -8.00 8.83
N GLU A 291 29.41 -7.85 9.20
CA GLU A 291 28.96 -7.93 10.58
C GLU A 291 27.67 -8.73 10.71
N LYS A 292 27.55 -9.48 11.80
CA LYS A 292 26.33 -10.23 12.12
C LYS A 292 26.15 -10.24 13.63
N THR A 293 24.92 -10.01 14.11
CA THR A 293 24.61 -10.04 15.54
C THR A 293 25.02 -11.38 16.17
N GLY A 294 25.70 -11.32 17.32
CA GLY A 294 26.25 -12.50 17.99
C GLY A 294 27.57 -13.01 17.42
N PHE A 295 28.19 -12.29 16.48
CA PHE A 295 29.49 -12.61 15.88
C PHE A 295 30.42 -11.40 15.89
N ILE A 296 31.73 -11.66 15.97
CA ILE A 296 32.77 -10.63 15.92
C ILE A 296 32.86 -10.11 14.48
N ALA A 297 32.58 -8.82 14.27
CA ALA A 297 32.66 -8.21 12.94
C ALA A 297 34.11 -8.18 12.41
N GLN A 298 34.27 -8.40 11.11
CA GLN A 298 35.55 -8.34 10.42
C GLN A 298 35.53 -7.24 9.35
N SER A 299 36.68 -6.61 9.11
CA SER A 299 36.85 -5.60 8.07
C SER A 299 38.15 -5.81 7.30
N GLN A 300 38.12 -5.52 6.00
CA GLN A 300 39.26 -5.53 5.11
C GLN A 300 39.28 -4.23 4.31
N ARG A 301 40.47 -3.63 4.16
CA ARG A 301 40.67 -2.44 3.32
C ARG A 301 41.26 -2.88 1.98
N VAL A 302 40.63 -2.47 0.88
CA VAL A 302 41.01 -2.84 -0.49
C VAL A 302 41.12 -1.61 -1.38
N THR A 303 42.06 -1.63 -2.33
CA THR A 303 42.15 -0.69 -3.44
C THR A 303 42.28 -1.55 -4.70
N LEU A 304 41.43 -1.32 -5.70
CA LEU A 304 41.31 -2.16 -6.89
C LEU A 304 41.68 -1.39 -8.15
N ALA A 305 42.33 -2.03 -9.10
CA ALA A 305 42.58 -1.46 -10.42
C ALA A 305 41.27 -1.43 -11.26
N PRO A 306 41.17 -0.54 -12.27
CA PRO A 306 40.03 -0.51 -13.18
C PRO A 306 39.76 -1.86 -13.83
N GLY A 307 38.51 -2.33 -13.80
CA GLY A 307 38.09 -3.63 -14.34
C GLY A 307 38.53 -4.85 -13.52
N GLU A 308 39.28 -4.68 -12.43
CA GLU A 308 39.69 -5.79 -11.54
C GLU A 308 38.46 -6.38 -10.84
N THR A 309 38.39 -7.71 -10.76
CA THR A 309 37.45 -8.42 -9.89
C THR A 309 38.21 -9.11 -8.77
N LYS A 310 37.97 -8.70 -7.52
CA LYS A 310 38.66 -9.25 -6.34
C LYS A 310 37.74 -10.09 -5.46
N ALA A 311 38.16 -11.33 -5.19
CA ALA A 311 37.48 -12.20 -4.24
C ALA A 311 37.88 -11.86 -2.79
N LEU A 312 36.90 -11.69 -1.91
CA LEU A 312 37.09 -11.47 -0.47
C LEU A 312 36.34 -12.55 0.32
N SER A 313 36.89 -12.96 1.47
CA SER A 313 36.25 -13.95 2.36
C SER A 313 36.19 -13.41 3.78
N PHE A 314 35.01 -13.49 4.39
CA PHE A 314 34.76 -13.17 5.80
C PHE A 314 34.21 -14.40 6.52
N GLU A 315 34.95 -14.90 7.50
CA GLU A 315 34.55 -16.01 8.37
C GLU A 315 34.47 -15.48 9.80
N LEU A 316 33.26 -15.11 10.22
CA LEU A 316 33.03 -14.50 11.53
C LEU A 316 32.98 -15.56 12.63
N GLU A 317 33.71 -15.30 13.72
CA GLU A 317 33.67 -16.10 14.93
C GLU A 317 32.53 -15.66 15.85
N LYS A 318 32.00 -16.59 16.67
CA LYS A 318 30.94 -16.27 17.63
C LYS A 318 31.47 -15.33 18.70
N GLU A 319 30.74 -14.25 18.96
CA GLU A 319 31.01 -13.38 20.10
C GLU A 319 30.38 -14.03 21.34
N LEU A 320 31.21 -14.41 22.31
CA LEU A 320 30.76 -15.08 23.55
C LEU A 320 30.81 -14.11 24.73
N GLY A 321 29.78 -14.14 25.57
CA GLY A 321 29.67 -13.39 26.82
C GLY A 321 29.53 -14.31 28.03
N ARG A 322 30.17 -13.93 29.13
CA ARG A 322 30.14 -14.69 30.39
C ARG A 322 28.85 -14.40 31.16
N VAL A 323 28.02 -15.42 31.39
CA VAL A 323 26.77 -15.33 32.14
C VAL A 323 26.88 -16.03 33.49
N VAL A 324 26.60 -15.33 34.57
CA VAL A 324 26.53 -15.86 35.93
C VAL A 324 25.07 -15.99 36.34
N ILE A 325 24.65 -17.23 36.63
CA ILE A 325 23.27 -17.61 36.90
C ILE A 325 23.17 -18.02 38.37
N THR A 326 22.34 -17.31 39.13
CA THR A 326 22.08 -17.60 40.55
C THR A 326 20.58 -17.70 40.81
N ALA A 327 20.18 -18.21 41.96
CA ALA A 327 18.80 -18.26 42.40
C ALA A 327 18.72 -18.14 43.93
N SER A 328 17.55 -17.79 44.45
CA SER A 328 17.31 -17.66 45.91
C SER A 328 17.42 -19.00 46.64
N THR A 329 17.18 -20.12 45.95
CA THR A 329 17.45 -21.49 46.37
C THR A 329 17.93 -22.32 45.17
N ASP A 330 18.47 -23.51 45.39
CA ASP A 330 19.04 -24.34 44.32
C ASP A 330 17.99 -24.73 43.28
N ALA A 331 18.22 -24.34 42.02
CA ALA A 331 17.30 -24.59 40.92
C ALA A 331 18.02 -25.24 39.74
N LEU A 332 17.35 -26.18 39.07
CA LEU A 332 17.76 -26.70 37.77
C LEU A 332 17.63 -25.59 36.73
N VAL A 333 18.70 -25.38 35.96
CA VAL A 333 18.80 -24.36 34.93
C VAL A 333 18.81 -25.01 33.55
N SER A 334 17.94 -24.52 32.68
CA SER A 334 17.97 -24.83 31.24
C SER A 334 18.16 -23.56 30.42
N ILE A 335 19.00 -23.62 29.39
CA ILE A 335 19.21 -22.53 28.43
C ILE A 335 18.55 -22.92 27.11
N ASN A 336 17.60 -22.12 26.64
CA ASN A 336 16.82 -22.39 25.42
C ASN A 336 16.19 -23.80 25.40
N GLY A 337 15.74 -24.29 26.56
CA GLY A 337 15.14 -25.61 26.74
C GLY A 337 16.13 -26.76 26.96
N VAL A 338 17.44 -26.54 26.82
CA VAL A 338 18.47 -27.55 27.05
C VAL A 338 19.02 -27.44 28.48
N LYS A 339 18.93 -28.52 29.26
CA LYS A 339 19.44 -28.58 30.64
C LYS A 339 20.94 -28.33 30.67
N GLN A 340 21.39 -27.44 31.56
CA GLN A 340 22.81 -27.08 31.71
C GLN A 340 23.38 -27.47 33.08
N GLY A 341 22.58 -27.48 34.14
CA GLY A 341 23.05 -27.79 35.50
C GLY A 341 22.17 -27.16 36.57
N GLN A 342 22.69 -27.01 37.79
CA GLN A 342 22.00 -26.35 38.90
C GLN A 342 22.69 -25.04 39.29
N THR A 343 21.97 -24.10 39.90
CA THR A 343 22.55 -22.84 40.42
C THR A 343 23.41 -23.07 41.68
N PRO A 344 24.50 -22.29 41.88
CA PRO A 344 25.03 -21.26 40.98
C PRO A 344 25.77 -21.86 39.78
N LEU A 345 25.58 -21.28 38.61
CA LEU A 345 26.14 -21.77 37.34
C LEU A 345 26.75 -20.62 36.54
N THR A 346 27.93 -20.82 35.94
CA THR A 346 28.54 -19.85 35.02
C THR A 346 28.70 -20.49 33.64
N LEU A 347 28.21 -19.81 32.60
CA LEU A 347 28.28 -20.28 31.22
C LEU A 347 28.85 -19.19 30.31
N ASN A 348 29.53 -19.60 29.23
CA ASN A 348 29.84 -18.70 28.12
C ASN A 348 28.78 -18.91 27.04
N LEU A 349 27.92 -17.91 26.88
CA LEU A 349 26.82 -17.96 25.93
C LEU A 349 27.10 -16.99 24.79
N GLN A 350 26.59 -17.29 23.60
CA GLN A 350 26.72 -16.37 22.48
C GLN A 350 26.02 -15.04 22.81
N ALA A 351 26.51 -13.92 22.29
CA ALA A 351 25.93 -12.59 22.49
C ALA A 351 24.60 -12.42 21.71
N LEU A 352 23.66 -13.32 21.97
CA LEU A 352 22.30 -13.39 21.46
C LEU A 352 21.32 -13.54 22.63
N PRO A 353 20.03 -13.20 22.46
CA PRO A 353 19.04 -13.49 23.47
C PRO A 353 18.95 -14.99 23.76
N HIS A 354 19.08 -15.35 25.03
CA HIS A 354 18.94 -16.70 25.56
C HIS A 354 17.86 -16.72 26.64
N THR A 355 16.97 -17.71 26.60
CA THR A 355 15.98 -17.95 27.65
C THR A 355 16.57 -18.85 28.71
N VAL A 356 16.72 -18.31 29.92
CA VAL A 356 17.15 -19.01 31.13
C VAL A 356 15.89 -19.46 31.87
N THR A 357 15.72 -20.76 32.01
CA THR A 357 14.61 -21.37 32.74
C THR A 357 15.12 -21.93 34.06
N PHE A 358 14.46 -21.59 35.16
CA PHE A 358 14.72 -22.09 36.50
C PHE A 358 13.58 -23.01 36.94
N GLU A 359 13.91 -24.22 37.38
CA GLU A 359 12.97 -25.25 37.81
C GLU A 359 13.42 -25.88 39.12
N ARG A 360 12.48 -26.05 40.07
CA ARG A 360 12.66 -26.77 41.32
C ARG A 360 11.32 -27.35 41.75
N ASP A 361 11.33 -28.57 42.26
CA ASP A 361 10.11 -29.20 42.76
C ASP A 361 9.51 -28.42 43.94
N GLY A 362 8.20 -28.21 43.94
CA GLY A 362 7.48 -27.38 44.92
C GLY A 362 7.54 -25.86 44.67
N TYR A 363 8.23 -25.38 43.63
CA TYR A 363 8.36 -23.95 43.31
C TYR A 363 7.80 -23.63 41.93
N ARG A 364 7.37 -22.39 41.73
CA ARG A 364 6.92 -21.90 40.42
C ARG A 364 8.11 -21.86 39.46
N LYS A 365 7.93 -22.43 38.27
CA LYS A 365 8.89 -22.34 37.16
C LYS A 365 9.05 -20.88 36.71
N ILE A 366 10.30 -20.43 36.54
CA ILE A 366 10.63 -19.06 36.17
C ILE A 366 11.40 -19.05 34.85
N GLN A 367 11.07 -18.13 33.96
CA GLN A 367 11.80 -17.90 32.72
C GLN A 367 12.26 -16.44 32.65
N LYS A 368 13.55 -16.23 32.35
CA LYS A 368 14.15 -14.90 32.14
C LYS A 368 14.94 -14.90 30.84
N THR A 369 14.86 -13.83 30.07
CA THR A 369 15.68 -13.65 28.87
C THR A 369 16.93 -12.84 29.21
N VAL A 370 18.09 -13.30 28.75
CA VAL A 370 19.38 -12.63 28.92
C VAL A 370 20.08 -12.49 27.57
N THR A 371 20.71 -11.36 27.33
CA THR A 371 21.58 -11.16 26.15
C THR A 371 23.00 -10.97 26.66
N PRO A 372 23.89 -11.98 26.51
CA PRO A 372 25.27 -11.89 26.96
C PRO A 372 26.05 -10.82 26.21
N SER A 373 27.10 -10.28 26.84
CA SER A 373 28.04 -9.34 26.23
C SER A 373 29.46 -9.85 26.39
N ALA A 374 30.30 -9.72 25.36
CA ALA A 374 31.73 -10.01 25.50
C ALA A 374 32.45 -8.95 26.37
N LYS A 375 31.88 -7.75 26.51
CA LYS A 375 32.50 -6.62 27.23
C LYS A 375 32.37 -6.72 28.75
N SER A 376 31.36 -7.44 29.26
CA SER A 376 31.08 -7.52 30.69
C SER A 376 30.31 -8.79 31.04
N SER A 377 30.43 -9.26 32.28
CA SER A 377 29.70 -10.43 32.74
C SER A 377 28.23 -10.10 33.03
N THR A 378 27.32 -10.80 32.36
CA THR A 378 25.87 -10.69 32.58
C THR A 378 25.46 -11.54 33.78
N LYS A 379 24.71 -10.97 34.72
CA LYS A 379 24.19 -11.69 35.88
C LYS A 379 22.68 -11.89 35.74
N VAL A 380 22.19 -13.08 36.05
CA VAL A 380 20.76 -13.39 36.10
C VAL A 380 20.44 -14.15 37.37
N HIS A 381 19.43 -13.67 38.09
CA HIS A 381 18.99 -14.25 39.36
C HIS A 381 17.55 -14.76 39.24
N GLY A 382 17.24 -15.96 39.72
CA GLY A 382 15.89 -16.50 39.82
C GLY A 382 15.36 -16.49 41.25
N ASP A 383 14.31 -15.71 41.53
CA ASP A 383 13.64 -15.71 42.83
C ASP A 383 12.67 -16.89 42.92
N MET A 384 13.14 -18.04 43.39
CA MET A 384 12.33 -19.24 43.52
C MET A 384 11.30 -19.06 44.62
N LEU A 385 10.04 -18.90 44.22
CA LEU A 385 8.89 -18.79 45.12
C LEU A 385 8.00 -20.02 44.96
N THR A 386 7.41 -20.45 46.06
CA THR A 386 6.28 -21.38 45.98
C THR A 386 5.13 -20.75 45.19
N GLU A 387 4.22 -21.57 44.67
CA GLU A 387 3.05 -21.06 43.95
C GLU A 387 2.22 -20.12 44.84
N PHE A 388 2.16 -20.39 46.14
CA PHE A 388 1.51 -19.56 47.16
C PHE A 388 2.17 -18.18 47.30
N GLU A 389 3.49 -18.12 47.49
CA GLU A 389 4.22 -16.86 47.68
C GLU A 389 4.24 -16.01 46.41
N ALA A 390 4.33 -16.65 45.25
CA ALA A 390 4.29 -15.97 43.96
C ALA A 390 2.92 -15.30 43.74
N ARG A 391 1.82 -16.02 43.98
CA ARG A 391 0.46 -15.45 43.85
C ARG A 391 0.15 -14.37 44.87
N ARG A 392 0.64 -14.52 46.10
CA ARG A 392 0.52 -13.48 47.14
C ARG A 392 1.22 -12.19 46.70
N ARG A 393 2.37 -12.30 46.02
CA ARG A 393 3.09 -11.16 45.45
C ARG A 393 2.34 -10.55 44.25
N ASP A 394 1.69 -11.37 43.44
CA ASP A 394 0.97 -10.95 42.23
C ASP A 394 -0.40 -10.33 42.51
N GLY A 395 -0.95 -10.46 43.73
CA GLY A 395 -2.13 -9.72 44.19
C GLY A 395 -3.47 -10.07 43.52
N THR A 396 -3.62 -11.26 42.92
CA THR A 396 -4.80 -11.63 42.12
C THR A 396 -5.64 -12.77 42.77
N PRO A 397 -6.92 -12.53 43.14
CA PRO A 397 -7.80 -13.58 43.67
C PRO A 397 -8.35 -14.46 42.54
N LEU A 398 -7.90 -15.72 42.48
CA LEU A 398 -8.24 -16.66 41.40
C LEU A 398 -9.42 -17.58 41.73
N PHE A 399 -9.66 -17.91 43.00
CA PHE A 399 -10.52 -19.04 43.35
C PHE A 399 -12.00 -18.68 43.56
N ALA A 400 -12.33 -17.55 44.20
CA ALA A 400 -13.68 -16.99 44.24
C ALA A 400 -14.18 -16.67 42.83
N THR A 401 -13.30 -16.17 41.96
CA THR A 401 -13.58 -15.96 40.54
C THR A 401 -13.88 -17.28 39.83
N THR A 402 -13.08 -18.33 40.08
CA THR A 402 -13.31 -19.68 39.54
C THR A 402 -14.63 -20.29 40.04
N LEU A 403 -15.00 -20.06 41.30
CA LEU A 403 -16.26 -20.50 41.90
C LEU A 403 -17.46 -19.57 41.58
N GLY A 404 -17.25 -18.51 40.81
CA GLY A 404 -18.30 -17.53 40.46
C GLY A 404 -18.87 -16.76 41.66
N ILE A 405 -18.14 -16.65 42.78
CA ILE A 405 -18.57 -15.90 43.96
C ILE A 405 -18.37 -14.40 43.68
N GLN A 406 -19.48 -13.69 43.45
CA GLN A 406 -19.44 -12.26 43.20
C GLN A 406 -19.48 -11.47 44.51
N LEU A 407 -18.49 -10.61 44.73
CA LEU A 407 -18.43 -9.69 45.86
C LEU A 407 -18.75 -8.26 45.43
N SER A 408 -19.33 -7.48 46.33
CA SER A 408 -19.54 -6.04 46.21
C SER A 408 -18.78 -5.31 47.32
N LEU A 409 -18.03 -4.27 46.97
CA LEU A 409 -17.38 -3.39 47.94
C LEU A 409 -18.43 -2.52 48.63
N VAL A 410 -18.42 -2.54 49.94
CA VAL A 410 -19.24 -1.73 50.83
C VAL A 410 -18.30 -0.83 51.62
N THR A 411 -18.56 0.47 51.55
CA THR A 411 -17.94 1.47 52.43
C THR A 411 -18.98 1.82 53.51
N PRO A 412 -19.06 1.03 54.59
CA PRO A 412 -20.08 1.24 55.59
C PRO A 412 -19.83 2.55 56.33
N LYS A 413 -20.91 3.32 56.54
CA LYS A 413 -20.91 4.56 57.33
C LYS A 413 -21.48 4.26 58.71
N ALA A 414 -21.16 5.12 59.67
CA ALA A 414 -21.78 5.02 60.99
C ALA A 414 -23.31 5.06 60.85
N PHE A 415 -24.00 4.15 61.54
CA PHE A 415 -25.45 4.07 61.57
C PHE A 415 -25.94 3.42 62.87
N THR A 416 -27.23 3.59 63.14
CA THR A 416 -27.89 2.91 64.27
C THR A 416 -28.47 1.58 63.78
N MET A 417 -27.84 0.46 64.17
CA MET A 417 -28.36 -0.90 63.96
C MET A 417 -29.47 -1.19 64.97
N GLY A 418 -30.37 -2.13 64.67
CA GLY A 418 -31.56 -2.43 65.46
C GLY A 418 -32.77 -1.57 65.04
N SER A 419 -33.90 -1.76 65.72
CA SER A 419 -35.16 -1.07 65.42
C SER A 419 -35.55 -0.07 66.52
N PRO A 420 -36.03 1.14 66.19
CA PRO A 420 -36.46 2.12 67.18
C PRO A 420 -37.67 1.63 67.99
N ALA A 421 -37.83 2.16 69.21
CA ALA A 421 -38.84 1.69 70.16
C ALA A 421 -40.28 1.78 69.64
N ASN A 422 -40.55 2.72 68.72
CA ASN A 422 -41.84 2.92 68.08
C ASN A 422 -42.01 2.19 66.73
N GLU A 423 -41.04 1.38 66.29
CA GLU A 423 -41.16 0.64 65.03
C GLU A 423 -42.25 -0.44 65.13
N LYS A 424 -43.18 -0.42 64.17
CA LYS A 424 -44.32 -1.35 64.14
C LYS A 424 -43.84 -2.80 64.11
N ASN A 425 -44.33 -3.61 65.05
CA ASN A 425 -44.04 -5.03 65.21
C ASN A 425 -42.58 -5.38 65.58
N ARG A 426 -41.82 -4.42 66.14
CA ARG A 426 -40.50 -4.65 66.75
C ARG A 426 -40.53 -5.78 67.79
N GLN A 427 -39.51 -6.63 67.79
CA GLN A 427 -39.27 -7.60 68.87
C GLN A 427 -38.42 -7.01 69.99
N ARG A 428 -38.52 -7.58 71.19
CA ARG A 428 -37.85 -7.03 72.39
C ARG A 428 -36.32 -7.02 72.28
N ASN A 429 -35.73 -7.96 71.56
CA ASN A 429 -34.28 -8.16 71.40
C ASN A 429 -33.63 -7.29 70.31
N GLU A 430 -34.41 -6.42 69.64
CA GLU A 430 -33.96 -5.54 68.56
C GLU A 430 -33.60 -4.15 69.09
N HIS A 431 -32.73 -4.09 70.10
CA HIS A 431 -32.26 -2.84 70.71
C HIS A 431 -31.39 -2.04 69.73
N GLN A 432 -31.59 -0.72 69.71
CA GLN A 432 -30.76 0.17 68.90
C GLN A 432 -29.34 0.28 69.46
N ARG A 433 -28.36 0.28 68.57
CA ARG A 433 -26.93 0.49 68.89
C ARG A 433 -26.30 1.33 67.80
N ASP A 434 -25.58 2.37 68.19
CA ASP A 434 -24.79 3.15 67.24
C ASP A 434 -23.50 2.41 66.95
N VAL A 435 -23.25 2.13 65.68
CA VAL A 435 -22.03 1.44 65.23
C VAL A 435 -21.28 2.32 64.23
N SER A 436 -19.95 2.25 64.25
CA SER A 436 -19.07 2.87 63.26
C SER A 436 -18.13 1.82 62.68
N PHE A 437 -17.56 2.14 61.51
CA PHE A 437 -16.71 1.23 60.76
C PHE A 437 -15.44 1.95 60.35
N SER A 438 -14.29 1.36 60.62
CA SER A 438 -12.99 1.90 60.19
C SER A 438 -12.51 1.28 58.87
N ARG A 439 -13.09 0.14 58.47
CA ARG A 439 -12.66 -0.64 57.30
C ARG A 439 -13.75 -0.75 56.26
N GLN A 440 -13.33 -0.78 55.00
CA GLN A 440 -14.19 -1.19 53.89
C GLN A 440 -14.28 -2.72 53.85
N VAL A 441 -15.44 -3.22 53.43
CA VAL A 441 -15.72 -4.65 53.41
C VAL A 441 -16.26 -5.06 52.05
N TRP A 442 -15.73 -6.15 51.52
CA TRP A 442 -16.37 -6.87 50.43
C TRP A 442 -17.39 -7.83 51.02
N VAL A 443 -18.59 -7.88 50.45
CA VAL A 443 -19.65 -8.81 50.86
C VAL A 443 -20.15 -9.54 49.63
N SER A 444 -20.42 -10.85 49.73
CA SER A 444 -20.98 -11.60 48.61
C SER A 444 -22.39 -11.12 48.27
N LYS A 445 -22.63 -10.92 46.97
CA LYS A 445 -23.92 -10.44 46.44
C LYS A 445 -25.07 -11.40 46.76
N HIS A 446 -24.75 -12.70 46.84
CA HIS A 446 -25.67 -13.80 47.07
C HIS A 446 -25.22 -14.60 48.31
N GLU A 447 -26.09 -15.43 48.85
CA GLU A 447 -25.71 -16.52 49.75
C GLU A 447 -24.80 -17.52 49.03
N ILE A 448 -24.00 -18.25 49.79
CA ILE A 448 -23.14 -19.31 49.25
C ILE A 448 -24.03 -20.46 48.74
N THR A 449 -23.80 -20.88 47.51
CA THR A 449 -24.57 -21.94 46.86
C THR A 449 -24.10 -23.33 47.27
N GLN A 450 -24.97 -24.33 47.08
CA GLN A 450 -24.61 -25.74 47.25
C GLN A 450 -23.40 -26.14 46.40
N ALA A 451 -23.32 -25.67 45.15
CA ALA A 451 -22.17 -25.92 44.28
C ALA A 451 -20.85 -25.34 44.83
N GLN A 452 -20.88 -24.10 45.32
CA GLN A 452 -19.69 -23.46 45.91
C GLN A 452 -19.24 -24.18 47.18
N PHE A 453 -20.17 -24.59 48.04
CA PHE A 453 -19.84 -25.31 49.27
C PHE A 453 -19.42 -26.76 49.03
N ALA A 454 -19.92 -27.42 47.98
CA ALA A 454 -19.48 -28.76 47.58
C ALA A 454 -17.99 -28.79 47.22
N ALA A 455 -17.48 -27.74 46.55
CA ALA A 455 -16.06 -27.60 46.24
C ALA A 455 -15.18 -27.59 47.51
N PHE A 456 -15.66 -26.98 48.60
CA PHE A 456 -14.98 -27.02 49.91
C PHE A 456 -14.90 -28.44 50.46
N LYS A 457 -15.93 -29.25 50.27
CA LYS A 457 -15.96 -30.66 50.68
C LYS A 457 -15.21 -31.58 49.69
N GLY A 458 -14.50 -31.01 48.70
CA GLY A 458 -13.78 -31.78 47.67
C GLY A 458 -14.69 -32.56 46.72
N LYS A 459 -15.93 -32.09 46.54
CA LYS A 459 -16.93 -32.71 45.65
C LYS A 459 -17.20 -31.78 44.47
N ASP A 460 -17.36 -32.39 43.29
CA ASP A 460 -17.82 -31.68 42.10
C ASP A 460 -19.36 -31.71 42.01
N GLY A 461 -19.96 -30.64 41.49
CA GLY A 461 -21.40 -30.51 41.30
C GLY A 461 -22.15 -29.82 42.45
N GLY A 462 -23.47 -29.74 42.33
CA GLY A 462 -24.35 -28.99 43.21
C GLY A 462 -25.25 -28.02 42.44
N THR A 463 -26.26 -27.47 43.11
CA THR A 463 -27.22 -26.55 42.48
C THR A 463 -26.89 -25.09 42.78
N LYS A 464 -27.58 -24.16 42.12
CA LYS A 464 -27.57 -22.72 42.45
C LYS A 464 -28.45 -22.38 43.66
N LEU A 465 -29.05 -23.36 44.34
CA LEU A 465 -29.76 -23.14 45.59
C LEU A 465 -28.75 -22.73 46.69
N PRO A 466 -29.16 -21.89 47.65
CA PRO A 466 -28.33 -21.59 48.81
C PRO A 466 -28.03 -22.87 49.60
N VAL A 467 -26.79 -23.00 50.08
CA VAL A 467 -26.42 -24.09 50.97
C VAL A 467 -27.09 -23.88 52.33
N THR A 468 -27.69 -24.93 52.88
CA THR A 468 -28.37 -24.95 54.19
C THR A 468 -28.01 -26.22 54.93
N ASN A 469 -28.46 -26.40 56.17
CA ASN A 469 -28.02 -27.46 57.08
C ASN A 469 -26.50 -27.44 57.34
N VAL A 470 -25.89 -26.25 57.30
CA VAL A 470 -24.48 -26.03 57.57
C VAL A 470 -24.33 -25.39 58.94
N SER A 471 -23.46 -25.95 59.78
CA SER A 471 -23.18 -25.36 61.09
C SER A 471 -22.37 -24.07 60.97
N TRP A 472 -22.42 -23.20 61.98
CA TRP A 472 -21.64 -21.97 61.98
C TRP A 472 -20.12 -22.23 61.87
N ASP A 473 -19.62 -23.26 62.57
CA ASP A 473 -18.23 -23.70 62.50
C ASP A 473 -17.84 -24.16 61.07
N GLU A 474 -18.73 -24.84 60.36
CA GLU A 474 -18.48 -25.25 58.97
C GLU A 474 -18.51 -24.07 57.98
N ALA A 475 -19.39 -23.09 58.20
CA ALA A 475 -19.41 -21.87 57.41
C ALA A 475 -18.10 -21.06 57.62
N ALA A 476 -17.61 -20.97 58.86
CA ALA A 476 -16.31 -20.39 59.18
C ALA A 476 -15.14 -21.19 58.58
N ALA A 477 -15.22 -22.52 58.58
CA ALA A 477 -14.21 -23.37 57.95
C ALA A 477 -14.17 -23.17 56.43
N PHE A 478 -15.33 -23.02 55.77
CA PHE A 478 -15.43 -22.69 54.35
C PHE A 478 -14.71 -21.38 54.02
N THR A 479 -14.89 -20.34 54.84
CA THR A 479 -14.24 -19.05 54.57
C THR A 479 -12.73 -19.12 54.76
N ASN A 480 -12.25 -19.86 55.76
CA ASN A 480 -10.82 -20.11 55.92
C ASN A 480 -10.23 -20.92 54.77
N TRP A 481 -10.91 -21.98 54.33
CA TRP A 481 -10.50 -22.75 53.17
C TRP A 481 -10.43 -21.90 51.91
N LEU A 482 -11.45 -21.05 51.66
CA LEU A 482 -11.45 -20.12 50.55
C LEU A 482 -10.28 -19.12 50.64
N SER A 483 -9.97 -18.66 51.86
CA SER A 483 -8.81 -17.79 52.11
C SER A 483 -7.51 -18.48 51.74
N GLU A 484 -7.32 -19.72 52.18
CA GLU A 484 -6.14 -20.54 51.86
C GLU A 484 -6.00 -20.77 50.35
N LYS A 485 -7.10 -21.09 49.65
CA LYS A 485 -7.13 -21.26 48.19
C LYS A 485 -6.76 -19.99 47.43
N GLU A 486 -6.92 -18.82 48.04
CA GLU A 486 -6.56 -17.52 47.47
C GLU A 486 -5.25 -16.94 48.00
N GLY A 487 -4.51 -17.67 48.83
CA GLY A 487 -3.24 -17.19 49.38
C GLY A 487 -3.40 -16.16 50.51
N LEU A 488 -4.57 -16.10 51.15
CA LEU A 488 -4.89 -15.21 52.26
C LEU A 488 -4.75 -15.95 53.60
N THR A 489 -4.34 -15.24 54.65
CA THR A 489 -4.42 -15.75 56.02
C THR A 489 -5.88 -15.99 56.39
N GLY A 490 -6.20 -17.12 57.03
CA GLY A 490 -7.55 -17.39 57.53
C GLY A 490 -7.98 -16.34 58.57
N PHE A 491 -9.27 -16.02 58.63
CA PHE A 491 -9.80 -15.09 59.64
C PHE A 491 -10.07 -15.80 60.97
N TYR A 492 -10.58 -17.03 60.91
CA TYR A 492 -10.89 -17.82 62.10
C TYR A 492 -9.69 -18.68 62.52
N ILE A 493 -9.50 -18.88 63.83
CA ILE A 493 -8.52 -19.81 64.36
C ILE A 493 -9.27 -21.11 64.68
N MET A 494 -9.04 -22.14 63.87
CA MET A 494 -9.74 -23.43 63.96
C MET A 494 -8.95 -24.42 64.81
N GLN A 495 -9.62 -25.13 65.71
CA GLN A 495 -9.07 -26.25 66.47
C GLN A 495 -10.10 -27.37 66.58
N ASN A 496 -9.75 -28.58 66.14
CA ASN A 496 -10.64 -29.75 66.13
C ASN A 496 -12.00 -29.48 65.47
N GLY A 497 -12.00 -28.76 64.33
CA GLY A 497 -13.21 -28.42 63.59
C GLY A 497 -14.07 -27.32 64.20
N LYS A 498 -13.60 -26.65 65.26
CA LYS A 498 -14.31 -25.56 65.95
C LYS A 498 -13.53 -24.25 65.92
N VAL A 499 -14.21 -23.13 65.87
CA VAL A 499 -13.57 -21.81 66.02
C VAL A 499 -13.21 -21.57 67.49
N ARG A 500 -11.96 -21.19 67.75
CA ARG A 500 -11.44 -20.83 69.08
C ARG A 500 -11.02 -19.38 69.21
N GLY A 501 -10.84 -18.69 68.09
CA GLY A 501 -10.47 -17.28 68.07
C GLY A 501 -10.58 -16.70 66.67
N VAL A 502 -10.20 -15.42 66.57
CA VAL A 502 -10.16 -14.69 65.30
C VAL A 502 -8.85 -13.92 65.20
N ASP A 503 -8.31 -13.83 63.99
CA ASP A 503 -7.27 -12.88 63.65
C ASP A 503 -7.92 -11.63 63.02
N LYS A 504 -8.10 -10.58 63.83
CA LYS A 504 -8.74 -9.33 63.36
C LYS A 504 -7.89 -8.59 62.32
N ALA A 505 -6.58 -8.84 62.26
CA ALA A 505 -5.71 -8.25 61.26
C ALA A 505 -5.81 -8.98 59.90
N SER A 506 -6.36 -10.19 59.89
CA SER A 506 -6.55 -10.97 58.67
C SER A 506 -7.46 -10.27 57.67
N LYS A 507 -7.08 -10.38 56.38
CA LYS A 507 -7.89 -9.97 55.22
C LYS A 507 -8.58 -11.16 54.56
N GLY A 508 -8.51 -12.34 55.19
CA GLY A 508 -9.21 -13.54 54.72
C GLY A 508 -10.72 -13.37 54.73
N TYR A 509 -11.39 -14.30 54.06
CA TYR A 509 -12.84 -14.41 54.10
C TYR A 509 -13.31 -14.81 55.50
N ARG A 510 -14.50 -14.32 55.83
CA ARG A 510 -15.22 -14.56 57.07
C ARG A 510 -16.73 -14.44 56.85
N LEU A 511 -17.51 -14.72 57.88
CA LEU A 511 -18.90 -14.30 57.91
C LEU A 511 -18.98 -12.78 58.15
N PRO A 512 -19.96 -12.06 57.56
CA PRO A 512 -20.21 -10.66 57.90
C PRO A 512 -20.53 -10.52 59.40
N THR A 513 -20.22 -9.39 60.01
CA THR A 513 -20.77 -9.09 61.34
C THR A 513 -22.26 -8.77 61.24
N GLU A 514 -23.00 -8.87 62.35
CA GLU A 514 -24.41 -8.46 62.38
C GLU A 514 -24.56 -7.00 61.97
N ALA A 515 -23.65 -6.13 62.43
CA ALA A 515 -23.62 -4.72 62.07
C ALA A 515 -23.41 -4.52 60.55
N GLU A 516 -22.49 -5.26 59.94
CA GLU A 516 -22.24 -5.20 58.50
C GLU A 516 -23.43 -5.71 57.69
N TRP A 517 -23.99 -6.86 58.08
CA TRP A 517 -25.16 -7.44 57.42
C TRP A 517 -26.35 -6.48 57.47
N GLU A 518 -26.64 -5.93 58.64
CA GLU A 518 -27.77 -5.01 58.82
C GLU A 518 -27.53 -3.66 58.15
N PHE A 519 -26.28 -3.18 58.09
CA PHE A 519 -25.93 -1.99 57.29
C PHE A 519 -26.24 -2.21 55.81
N VAL A 520 -25.83 -3.35 55.26
CA VAL A 520 -26.12 -3.71 53.86
C VAL A 520 -27.62 -3.75 53.61
N ALA A 521 -28.38 -4.40 54.50
CA ALA A 521 -29.83 -4.53 54.39
C ALA A 521 -30.59 -3.19 54.51
N LYS A 522 -30.17 -2.29 55.41
CA LYS A 522 -30.98 -1.12 55.79
C LYS A 522 -30.48 0.22 55.28
N MET A 523 -29.18 0.37 55.05
CA MET A 523 -28.51 1.67 54.86
C MET A 523 -27.69 1.76 53.58
N HIS A 524 -27.08 0.67 53.11
CA HIS A 524 -26.18 0.75 51.97
C HIS A 524 -26.91 1.33 50.74
N ARG A 525 -26.33 2.40 50.15
CA ARG A 525 -26.91 3.19 49.04
C ARG A 525 -28.34 3.73 49.31
N ARG A 526 -28.68 3.99 50.57
CA ARG A 526 -29.93 4.64 50.99
C ARG A 526 -29.61 5.94 51.73
N ALA A 527 -30.52 6.91 51.63
CA ALA A 527 -30.39 8.19 52.32
C ALA A 527 -30.67 8.08 53.83
N SER A 528 -31.48 7.09 54.23
CA SER A 528 -31.85 6.83 55.63
C SER A 528 -32.15 5.35 55.85
N SER A 529 -32.15 4.94 57.12
CA SER A 529 -32.39 3.55 57.53
C SER A 529 -33.82 3.12 57.23
N THR A 530 -33.99 1.85 56.88
CA THR A 530 -35.28 1.28 56.48
C THR A 530 -35.65 0.07 57.33
N ALA A 531 -36.96 -0.14 57.57
CA ALA A 531 -37.45 -1.27 58.38
C ALA A 531 -37.36 -2.61 57.64
N PHE A 532 -37.57 -2.60 56.32
CA PHE A 532 -37.38 -3.75 55.42
C PHE A 532 -36.30 -3.43 54.39
N VAL A 533 -35.72 -4.47 53.79
CA VAL A 533 -34.72 -4.32 52.72
C VAL A 533 -35.26 -3.45 51.57
N TRP A 534 -36.55 -3.59 51.22
CA TRP A 534 -37.17 -2.81 50.14
C TRP A 534 -37.65 -1.40 50.54
N GLY A 535 -37.66 -1.07 51.84
CA GLY A 535 -38.12 0.23 52.33
C GLY A 535 -38.93 0.17 53.62
N ASN A 536 -39.74 1.20 53.87
CA ASN A 536 -40.56 1.33 55.09
C ASN A 536 -42.01 0.90 54.90
N GLN A 537 -42.38 0.45 53.71
CA GLN A 537 -43.75 0.05 53.41
C GLN A 537 -44.04 -1.33 53.99
N PHE A 538 -45.03 -1.41 54.87
CA PHE A 538 -45.52 -2.66 55.47
C PHE A 538 -46.45 -3.43 54.50
N ARG A 539 -46.00 -3.60 53.25
CA ARG A 539 -46.66 -4.35 52.19
C ARG A 539 -45.61 -4.99 51.30
N LEU A 540 -45.85 -6.23 50.86
CA LEU A 540 -45.00 -6.91 49.88
C LEU A 540 -45.34 -6.42 48.48
N ARG A 541 -44.31 -6.39 47.62
CA ARG A 541 -44.47 -6.22 46.17
C ARG A 541 -44.50 -7.59 45.52
N ASP A 542 -45.03 -7.68 44.31
CA ASP A 542 -44.95 -8.90 43.52
C ASP A 542 -43.49 -9.35 43.38
N LYS A 543 -43.23 -10.65 43.61
CA LYS A 543 -41.88 -11.26 43.57
C LYS A 543 -40.81 -10.44 44.31
N GLN A 544 -41.13 -9.96 45.52
CA GLN A 544 -40.20 -9.25 46.39
C GLN A 544 -39.05 -10.15 46.89
N GLY A 545 -39.36 -11.38 47.31
CA GLY A 545 -38.38 -12.33 47.86
C GLY A 545 -39.04 -13.69 48.12
N ASN A 546 -38.26 -14.72 48.43
CA ASN A 546 -38.80 -16.04 48.72
C ASN A 546 -39.22 -16.16 50.20
N PHE A 547 -40.49 -16.46 50.45
CA PHE A 547 -41.11 -16.50 51.77
C PHE A 547 -42.05 -17.69 51.92
N ALA A 548 -42.58 -17.90 53.12
CA ALA A 548 -43.71 -18.82 53.23
C ALA A 548 -44.99 -18.15 52.73
N ASP A 549 -45.41 -18.53 51.53
CA ASP A 549 -46.43 -17.85 50.73
C ASP A 549 -47.66 -18.75 50.44
N ALA A 550 -48.47 -18.38 49.45
CA ALA A 550 -49.66 -19.15 49.05
C ALA A 550 -49.37 -20.61 48.66
N SER A 551 -48.17 -20.93 48.17
CA SER A 551 -47.77 -22.30 47.77
C SER A 551 -47.72 -23.28 48.95
N LEU A 552 -47.63 -22.76 50.20
CA LEU A 552 -47.60 -23.54 51.44
C LEU A 552 -48.94 -23.57 52.18
N ARG A 553 -50.04 -23.18 51.51
CA ARG A 553 -51.41 -23.26 52.06
C ARG A 553 -51.75 -24.69 52.49
N GLY A 554 -52.17 -24.84 53.74
CA GLY A 554 -52.49 -26.14 54.34
C GLY A 554 -51.28 -26.94 54.84
N LYS A 555 -50.05 -26.53 54.50
CA LYS A 555 -48.80 -27.17 54.98
C LYS A 555 -48.23 -26.48 56.22
N GLN A 556 -48.51 -25.19 56.42
CA GLN A 556 -48.14 -24.46 57.63
C GLN A 556 -49.17 -23.40 58.03
N THR A 557 -49.20 -23.04 59.31
CA THR A 557 -50.19 -22.11 59.89
C THR A 557 -49.98 -20.66 59.46
N PHE A 558 -48.73 -20.22 59.32
CA PHE A 558 -48.41 -18.83 59.01
C PHE A 558 -47.82 -18.73 57.61
N ILE A 559 -48.63 -18.22 56.69
CA ILE A 559 -48.23 -17.91 55.32
C ILE A 559 -48.68 -16.49 54.94
N LEU A 560 -48.00 -15.91 53.96
CA LEU A 560 -48.40 -14.69 53.27
C LEU A 560 -49.48 -15.05 52.23
N LYS A 561 -50.74 -15.09 52.67
CA LYS A 561 -51.86 -15.67 51.90
C LYS A 561 -52.09 -15.05 50.52
N ASP A 562 -51.78 -13.76 50.38
CA ASP A 562 -52.00 -12.95 49.17
C ASP A 562 -50.69 -12.68 48.41
N TYR A 563 -49.69 -13.54 48.62
CA TYR A 563 -48.38 -13.47 47.99
C TYR A 563 -48.04 -14.83 47.37
N ASP A 564 -47.43 -14.79 46.18
CA ASP A 564 -46.93 -15.96 45.46
C ASP A 564 -45.59 -15.58 44.83
N ASP A 565 -44.51 -16.19 45.29
CA ASP A 565 -43.15 -16.01 44.78
C ASP A 565 -42.75 -17.05 43.72
N GLY A 566 -43.59 -18.08 43.53
CA GLY A 566 -43.38 -19.18 42.59
C GLY A 566 -42.51 -20.33 43.12
N PHE A 567 -42.09 -20.32 44.39
CA PHE A 567 -41.22 -21.33 44.98
C PHE A 567 -41.77 -21.87 46.31
N ALA A 568 -42.12 -23.16 46.35
CA ALA A 568 -42.57 -23.81 47.59
C ALA A 568 -41.44 -24.18 48.58
N ASP A 569 -40.18 -23.98 48.19
CA ASP A 569 -38.96 -24.23 48.98
C ASP A 569 -37.91 -23.16 48.55
N LYS A 570 -36.64 -23.36 48.88
CA LYS A 570 -35.51 -22.54 48.43
C LYS A 570 -35.59 -22.24 46.93
N ALA A 571 -35.30 -20.99 46.59
CA ALA A 571 -35.13 -20.54 45.22
C ALA A 571 -33.63 -20.49 44.89
N PRO A 572 -33.23 -20.65 43.61
CA PRO A 572 -31.87 -20.36 43.19
C PRO A 572 -31.48 -18.95 43.62
N VAL A 573 -30.26 -18.75 44.13
CA VAL A 573 -29.82 -17.42 44.56
C VAL A 573 -29.92 -16.42 43.40
N GLY A 574 -30.39 -15.21 43.70
CA GLY A 574 -30.59 -14.14 42.72
C GLY A 574 -31.86 -14.29 41.86
N SER A 575 -32.81 -15.14 42.25
CA SER A 575 -34.10 -15.29 41.54
C SER A 575 -35.00 -14.06 41.65
N PHE A 576 -34.83 -13.26 42.71
CA PHE A 576 -35.59 -12.04 42.96
C PHE A 576 -34.77 -10.80 42.64
N LYS A 577 -35.43 -9.64 42.64
CA LYS A 577 -34.77 -8.38 42.29
C LYS A 577 -33.76 -8.00 43.38
N ALA A 578 -32.53 -7.67 42.96
CA ALA A 578 -31.54 -7.10 43.86
C ALA A 578 -32.04 -5.84 44.57
N ASP A 579 -31.58 -5.64 45.80
CA ASP A 579 -31.75 -4.40 46.54
C ASP A 579 -31.00 -3.24 45.86
N ARG A 580 -31.19 -2.00 46.36
CA ARG A 580 -30.49 -0.80 45.84
C ARG A 580 -28.96 -0.91 45.89
N GLY A 581 -28.43 -1.72 46.80
CA GLY A 581 -27.03 -2.08 46.94
C GLY A 581 -26.51 -3.07 45.90
N GLY A 582 -27.39 -3.73 45.15
CA GLY A 582 -27.02 -4.82 44.24
C GLY A 582 -26.83 -6.16 44.95
N PHE A 583 -27.33 -6.32 46.17
CA PHE A 583 -27.37 -7.60 46.89
C PHE A 583 -28.72 -8.28 46.71
N TYR A 584 -28.70 -9.59 46.71
CA TYR A 584 -29.87 -10.42 46.49
C TYR A 584 -30.25 -11.15 47.78
N ASP A 585 -31.53 -11.48 47.86
CA ASP A 585 -32.12 -12.40 48.84
C ASP A 585 -31.94 -11.98 50.32
N LEU A 586 -31.48 -10.75 50.61
CA LEU A 586 -31.32 -10.26 51.99
C LEU A 586 -32.64 -10.24 52.79
N ASP A 587 -33.78 -10.15 52.10
CA ASP A 587 -35.09 -10.16 52.71
C ASP A 587 -35.66 -11.57 52.90
N GLY A 588 -35.24 -12.61 52.17
CA GLY A 588 -35.88 -13.93 52.14
C GLY A 588 -34.97 -15.07 51.67
N ASN A 589 -35.55 -16.12 51.09
CA ASN A 589 -34.85 -17.35 50.68
C ASN A 589 -34.30 -18.16 51.86
N VAL A 590 -33.16 -17.80 52.44
CA VAL A 590 -32.63 -18.46 53.65
C VAL A 590 -32.19 -17.43 54.68
N ARG A 591 -32.34 -17.79 55.95
CA ARG A 591 -31.72 -17.03 57.02
C ARG A 591 -30.21 -17.24 56.97
N GLU A 592 -29.44 -16.30 57.49
CA GLU A 592 -27.98 -16.30 57.31
C GLU A 592 -27.23 -16.24 58.64
N TRP A 593 -26.28 -17.16 58.80
CA TRP A 593 -25.26 -17.05 59.85
C TRP A 593 -24.45 -15.75 59.67
N VAL A 594 -24.30 -15.00 60.76
CA VAL A 594 -23.33 -13.90 60.85
C VAL A 594 -22.30 -14.21 61.94
N HIS A 595 -21.23 -13.43 62.00
CA HIS A 595 -20.11 -13.68 62.91
C HIS A 595 -20.51 -13.70 64.39
N ASP A 596 -21.36 -12.74 64.79
CA ASP A 596 -21.61 -12.34 66.17
C ASP A 596 -22.23 -13.44 67.04
N ILE A 597 -21.89 -13.43 68.33
CA ILE A 597 -22.59 -14.19 69.36
C ILE A 597 -23.91 -13.48 69.71
N TYR A 598 -24.99 -14.24 69.78
CA TYR A 598 -26.31 -13.71 70.11
C TYR A 598 -26.41 -13.38 71.60
N SER A 599 -26.83 -12.14 71.87
CA SER A 599 -27.19 -11.67 73.21
C SER A 599 -28.48 -10.86 73.18
N VAL A 600 -29.35 -11.14 74.15
CA VAL A 600 -30.58 -10.39 74.44
C VAL A 600 -30.32 -9.19 75.36
N THR A 601 -29.24 -9.24 76.15
CA THR A 601 -28.90 -8.16 77.08
C THR A 601 -28.31 -7.00 76.27
N PRO A 602 -28.86 -5.78 76.39
CA PRO A 602 -28.17 -4.60 75.90
C PRO A 602 -26.86 -4.49 76.67
N GLN A 603 -25.72 -4.58 76.00
CA GLN A 603 -24.47 -4.18 76.64
C GLN A 603 -24.63 -2.69 76.98
N HIS A 604 -24.65 -2.37 78.27
CA HIS A 604 -24.76 -1.00 78.77
C HIS A 604 -23.41 -0.29 78.58
N GLN A 605 -23.09 0.06 77.34
CA GLN A 605 -22.08 1.08 77.06
C GLN A 605 -22.76 2.24 76.36
N SER A 606 -22.73 3.41 77.00
CA SER A 606 -23.01 4.68 76.36
C SER A 606 -21.94 4.94 75.29
N GLY A 607 -22.33 5.15 74.04
CA GLY A 607 -21.41 5.52 72.95
C GLY A 607 -21.61 4.73 71.66
N THR A 608 -20.73 4.99 70.69
CA THR A 608 -20.69 4.32 69.38
C THR A 608 -19.71 3.15 69.40
N TYR A 609 -20.15 1.96 68.98
CA TYR A 609 -19.31 0.77 68.89
C TYR A 609 -18.52 0.76 67.57
N ALA A 610 -17.21 0.95 67.62
CA ALA A 610 -16.34 0.88 66.46
C ALA A 610 -16.05 -0.59 66.04
N ASP A 611 -16.19 -0.88 64.75
CA ASP A 611 -15.99 -2.21 64.13
C ASP A 611 -16.64 -3.33 64.96
N TYR A 612 -17.90 -3.13 65.33
CA TYR A 612 -18.62 -4.02 66.25
C TYR A 612 -18.74 -5.43 65.68
N MET A 613 -18.23 -6.42 66.44
CA MET A 613 -18.23 -7.85 66.12
C MET A 613 -19.12 -8.67 67.08
N GLY A 614 -19.98 -8.00 67.83
CA GLY A 614 -20.81 -8.63 68.84
C GLY A 614 -20.10 -8.84 70.18
N PRO A 615 -20.81 -9.40 71.18
CA PRO A 615 -20.21 -9.75 72.46
C PRO A 615 -19.18 -10.87 72.30
N GLY A 616 -18.07 -10.78 73.04
CA GLY A 616 -17.11 -11.87 73.14
C GLY A 616 -17.67 -13.06 73.95
N GLY A 617 -17.16 -14.27 73.69
CA GLY A 617 -17.51 -15.47 74.43
C GLY A 617 -17.95 -16.63 73.54
N GLN A 618 -18.58 -17.62 74.15
CA GLN A 618 -19.15 -18.80 73.49
C GLN A 618 -20.66 -18.78 73.69
N GLY A 619 -21.43 -19.23 72.70
CA GLY A 619 -22.88 -19.21 72.79
C GLY A 619 -23.57 -19.48 71.47
N LYS A 620 -24.84 -19.10 71.39
CA LYS A 620 -25.59 -19.11 70.13
C LYS A 620 -25.02 -18.06 69.19
N HIS A 621 -24.97 -18.32 67.89
CA HIS A 621 -24.61 -17.30 66.90
C HIS A 621 -25.85 -16.58 66.40
N VAL A 622 -25.67 -15.32 66.01
CA VAL A 622 -26.74 -14.52 65.42
C VAL A 622 -27.06 -15.07 64.04
N VAL A 623 -28.36 -15.12 63.75
CA VAL A 623 -28.91 -15.43 62.44
C VAL A 623 -29.79 -14.25 61.98
N LYS A 624 -29.59 -13.80 60.74
CA LYS A 624 -30.25 -12.64 60.13
C LYS A 624 -31.07 -13.02 58.90
N GLY A 625 -31.87 -12.08 58.39
CA GLY A 625 -32.73 -12.28 57.23
C GLY A 625 -33.98 -13.10 57.55
N ALA A 626 -34.79 -13.33 56.51
CA ALA A 626 -35.91 -14.25 56.56
C ALA A 626 -35.65 -15.48 55.68
N SER A 627 -36.61 -16.40 55.59
CA SER A 627 -36.48 -17.58 54.74
C SER A 627 -37.81 -17.93 54.07
N PHE A 628 -37.75 -18.90 53.15
CA PHE A 628 -38.90 -19.57 52.54
C PHE A 628 -39.88 -20.20 53.57
N LYS A 629 -39.51 -20.25 54.86
CA LYS A 629 -40.37 -20.71 55.96
C LYS A 629 -41.06 -19.59 56.76
N ILE A 630 -40.78 -18.33 56.46
CA ILE A 630 -41.30 -17.20 57.24
C ILE A 630 -42.50 -16.55 56.54
N GLY A 631 -43.69 -16.75 57.12
CA GLY A 631 -44.96 -16.28 56.54
C GLY A 631 -45.63 -15.14 57.31
N ARG A 632 -44.86 -14.44 58.16
CA ARG A 632 -45.34 -13.27 58.92
C ARG A 632 -44.48 -12.07 58.59
N LEU A 633 -45.09 -11.02 58.04
CA LEU A 633 -44.38 -9.80 57.62
C LEU A 633 -43.54 -9.16 58.74
N LYS A 634 -43.98 -9.25 60.00
CA LYS A 634 -43.20 -8.75 61.15
C LYS A 634 -41.84 -9.43 61.37
N ASN A 635 -41.68 -10.65 60.86
CA ASN A 635 -40.47 -11.47 60.97
C ASN A 635 -39.55 -11.34 59.73
N ILE A 636 -39.93 -10.52 58.74
CA ILE A 636 -39.17 -10.26 57.50
C ILE A 636 -38.39 -8.93 57.58
N ARG A 637 -38.60 -8.14 58.65
CA ARG A 637 -37.89 -6.87 58.85
C ARG A 637 -36.38 -7.11 58.96
N ALA A 638 -35.60 -6.18 58.44
CA ALA A 638 -34.13 -6.28 58.38
C ALA A 638 -33.46 -6.29 59.77
N SER A 639 -34.12 -5.75 60.80
CA SER A 639 -33.63 -5.77 62.19
C SER A 639 -33.90 -7.07 62.94
N VAL A 640 -34.75 -7.97 62.39
CA VAL A 640 -35.04 -9.25 63.02
C VAL A 640 -33.76 -10.04 63.18
N ARG A 641 -33.63 -10.69 64.33
CA ARG A 641 -32.45 -11.46 64.73
C ARG A 641 -32.85 -12.59 65.65
N SER A 642 -32.29 -13.78 65.43
CA SER A 642 -32.41 -14.92 66.33
C SER A 642 -31.04 -15.44 66.74
N GLY A 643 -31.00 -16.18 67.85
CA GLY A 643 -29.80 -16.87 68.31
C GLY A 643 -29.96 -18.36 68.13
N GLU A 644 -29.10 -18.96 67.30
CA GLU A 644 -29.16 -20.37 66.94
C GLU A 644 -27.85 -21.08 67.29
N SER A 645 -27.93 -22.37 67.65
CA SER A 645 -26.76 -23.22 67.94
C SER A 645 -26.62 -24.38 66.95
N ALA A 646 -27.72 -24.77 66.30
CA ALA A 646 -27.77 -25.91 65.41
C ALA A 646 -27.97 -25.45 63.95
N PRO A 647 -27.44 -26.19 62.97
CA PRO A 647 -27.81 -26.01 61.58
C PRO A 647 -29.32 -26.26 61.37
N ALA A 648 -29.91 -25.60 60.39
CA ALA A 648 -31.28 -25.85 59.95
C ALA A 648 -31.39 -25.76 58.42
N ASP A 649 -32.47 -26.32 57.87
CA ASP A 649 -32.73 -26.42 56.44
C ASP A 649 -33.14 -25.11 55.77
N ASP A 650 -33.29 -24.05 56.57
CA ASP A 650 -33.53 -22.67 56.16
C ASP A 650 -32.43 -21.71 56.65
N ILE A 651 -31.30 -22.22 57.18
CA ILE A 651 -30.15 -21.40 57.59
C ILE A 651 -28.96 -21.72 56.68
N GLY A 652 -28.55 -20.72 55.90
CA GLY A 652 -27.33 -20.68 55.09
C GLY A 652 -26.38 -19.59 55.57
N PHE A 653 -25.57 -19.03 54.66
CA PHE A 653 -24.68 -17.92 54.96
C PHE A 653 -24.20 -17.20 53.71
N ARG A 654 -23.72 -15.97 53.90
CA ARG A 654 -22.95 -15.21 52.92
C ARG A 654 -21.57 -14.88 53.50
N ILE A 655 -20.63 -14.46 52.66
CA ILE A 655 -19.25 -14.20 53.08
C ILE A 655 -18.90 -12.73 52.94
N ALA A 656 -17.92 -12.31 53.75
CA ALA A 656 -17.32 -11.00 53.70
C ALA A 656 -15.80 -11.10 53.84
N ARG A 657 -15.08 -10.04 53.48
CA ARG A 657 -13.65 -9.84 53.81
C ARG A 657 -13.34 -8.36 53.89
N TYR A 658 -12.32 -8.02 54.66
CA TYR A 658 -11.82 -6.64 54.68
C TYR A 658 -11.05 -6.35 53.40
N GLU A 659 -11.16 -5.11 52.89
CA GLU A 659 -10.36 -4.64 51.76
C GLU A 659 -8.90 -4.39 52.19
N ASN A 660 -8.74 -3.63 53.28
CA ASN A 660 -7.44 -3.21 53.79
C ASN A 660 -7.17 -3.63 55.23
#